data_AF-A0A2V3J0A5-F1
#
_entry.id   AF-A0A2V3J0A5-F1
#
_cell.length_a   1.000
_cell.length_b   1.000
_cell.length_c   1.000
_cell.angle_alpha   90.00
_cell.angle_beta   90.00
_cell.angle_gamma   90.00
#
_symmetry.space_group_name_H-M   'P 1'
#
loop_
_entity.id
_entity.type
_entity.pdbx_description
1 polymer ?
#
loop_
_entity_poly.entity_id
_entity_poly.type
_entity_poly.pdbx_seq_one_letter_code
_entity_poly.pdbx_strand_id
1 'polypeptide(L)'
;MSFVTYSKPSWLSRSLHPQLNDSNSCRRLPRRWRYSAVVSTPGVEVSSTESADEYKNSSNSYSDEWESLKSIIPFHEIRNISKPGQYLGNEFGAIRKPWDSVKLRFCLAYPDLYSIGMSSTGHIVLYGCLNEHPDLLCDRSYLPAPDMQSILRKHDIPLFAVESKRPLSSFDVIGMSLMYELGATNCVKVMEQANIPLTWTARDTAPTLREGPPLIFAGGLTITANPEPYADFFDFMSIGDGEDMLPEIGECIVRATEEKPDITREEMLLKLANEVSGVYVPRFYSSHSSGAVYPVRPDVPKKVQKRNSLPQPWRATQLVPLTDPVHDRLTVEVRRGCTRGCRFCLPGMVQRPARDVSPEDVIKTVKEGVKGTGYNEFSLLSLSCSDWLSLPSVGIQLKNELKSQEESINLTLGSQRVDRFDEHIVDVVSGIRKAGLTFAPEAGTQRMRDVINKGLTNEDLLRGVKLAYDSGYQNVKLYFMINLPSETDDDVMGIADTIKWLQRKCRTPGRRRLSITTTISTFTPKSWTPFQWHSTSIEEVKRKQRMLKHAFRNTRDVKLSMTDPMLSAMEDFIGRGDRRLGKVIRRAHELGAGMDAWWENMKEAYDAWCQAIAEAGLEWKYRRQEQGEWNIVDTDREEIRGPRGWYETVRSGNLDRKTLLPKESVDDQGFTTSSPLDRPLPWDHIDTGLDKGWLRDELMRALTETLTPDCAFTECSSCGVCGDTMGNNITIPAPDVPAFDGLYRPSTASVQRLRMTFEKRGAVALASHLDLARMLDRLLRRASIPISFTGGFHPQPRIINAAALPFGSTAGGEVVDFILRHKFDVSRFWKEVDSRLPGGMRVLEAKEVPVKSPPLSMLMRAAQYVVALDIEDDAPTDWSEVVTMVQNSGPVIVEKVSKKGHKTERNLRGMLQSINIATTEEAAPVLEHVGVSNWPSQAGVITCVLELRNEGALSPDALVDMINIVMGTSRYQLLHSHRARIIFAEGDTSTVS
;
A
#
# COMPACT_ATOMS: atom_id res chain seq x y z
N MET A 1 -25.21 2.44 -48.81
CA MET A 1 -25.03 2.35 -50.28
C MET A 1 -23.57 2.64 -50.61
N SER A 2 -22.91 1.65 -51.20
CA SER A 2 -21.82 1.75 -52.20
C SER A 2 -20.51 2.51 -51.90
N PHE A 3 -19.46 1.72 -51.60
CA PHE A 3 -18.19 1.56 -52.36
C PHE A 3 -17.24 2.77 -52.67
N VAL A 4 -15.93 2.52 -52.41
CA VAL A 4 -14.72 2.78 -53.25
C VAL A 4 -13.76 3.96 -52.91
N THR A 5 -12.57 3.54 -52.41
CA THR A 5 -11.14 3.89 -52.68
C THR A 5 -10.50 5.30 -52.51
N TYR A 6 -9.39 5.27 -51.75
CA TYR A 6 -8.06 5.93 -51.86
C TYR A 6 -7.78 7.06 -52.88
N SER A 7 -7.15 8.15 -52.38
CA SER A 7 -6.02 8.86 -53.02
C SER A 7 -5.35 9.89 -52.08
N LYS A 8 -4.01 9.81 -51.88
CA LYS A 8 -3.10 10.96 -51.61
C LYS A 8 -2.94 11.80 -52.91
N PRO A 9 -2.38 13.05 -53.00
CA PRO A 9 -1.30 13.67 -52.19
C PRO A 9 -1.27 15.24 -52.05
N SER A 10 -0.18 15.74 -51.43
CA SER A 10 0.62 16.97 -51.74
C SER A 10 0.37 18.35 -51.06
N TRP A 11 1.35 18.73 -50.22
CA TRP A 11 2.21 19.95 -50.08
C TRP A 11 1.80 21.39 -50.49
N LEU A 12 2.32 22.35 -49.67
CA LEU A 12 2.65 23.80 -49.86
C LEU A 12 1.49 24.82 -49.75
N SER A 13 1.56 26.01 -49.10
CA SER A 13 2.66 26.88 -48.64
C SER A 13 2.14 28.09 -47.81
N ARG A 14 3.09 28.86 -47.23
CA ARG A 14 3.08 30.27 -46.71
C ARG A 14 2.75 30.45 -45.22
N SER A 15 3.69 30.69 -44.30
CA SER A 15 4.71 31.76 -44.12
C SER A 15 4.15 33.11 -43.66
N LEU A 16 4.49 33.51 -42.43
CA LEU A 16 4.80 34.89 -42.02
C LEU A 16 5.61 34.86 -40.70
N HIS A 17 6.87 35.28 -40.78
CA HIS A 17 7.75 35.64 -39.65
C HIS A 17 7.55 37.13 -39.29
N PRO A 18 8.01 37.55 -38.09
CA PRO A 18 9.04 38.58 -38.09
C PRO A 18 10.21 38.32 -37.12
N GLN A 19 11.41 38.39 -37.73
CA GLN A 19 12.72 38.89 -37.31
C GLN A 19 13.13 38.95 -35.82
N LEU A 20 14.22 38.21 -35.55
CA LEU A 20 15.16 38.33 -34.42
C LEU A 20 16.26 39.36 -34.74
N ASN A 21 16.77 40.01 -33.69
CA ASN A 21 18.04 40.75 -33.72
C ASN A 21 19.06 40.00 -32.83
N ASP A 22 20.22 39.71 -33.43
CA ASP A 22 21.36 39.00 -32.83
C ASP A 22 22.22 39.90 -31.92
N SER A 23 22.70 39.36 -30.80
CA SER A 23 24.08 39.60 -30.35
C SER A 23 24.61 38.43 -29.53
N ASN A 24 25.82 37.99 -29.92
CA ASN A 24 26.51 36.78 -29.50
C ASN A 24 27.07 36.83 -28.07
N SER A 25 26.85 35.78 -27.29
CA SER A 25 27.88 35.21 -26.41
C SER A 25 27.63 33.72 -26.18
N CYS A 26 28.37 32.90 -26.93
CA CYS A 26 28.31 31.45 -26.95
C CYS A 26 29.05 30.86 -25.73
N ARG A 27 28.33 30.23 -24.80
CA ARG A 27 28.86 29.17 -23.92
C ARG A 27 28.11 27.88 -24.22
N ARG A 28 28.87 26.84 -24.56
CA ARG A 28 28.41 25.51 -24.96
C ARG A 28 27.51 24.88 -23.89
N LEU A 29 26.25 24.65 -24.24
CA LEU A 29 25.32 23.76 -23.53
C LEU A 29 25.45 22.34 -24.12
N PRO A 30 25.38 21.26 -23.30
CA PRO A 30 25.26 19.90 -23.83
C PRO A 30 23.91 19.72 -24.55
N ARG A 31 23.92 18.90 -25.59
CA ARG A 31 22.77 18.59 -26.46
C ARG A 31 21.52 18.20 -25.65
N ARG A 32 20.52 19.07 -25.61
CA ARG A 32 19.14 18.73 -25.25
C ARG A 32 18.58 17.79 -26.33
N TRP A 33 18.31 16.54 -25.96
CA TRP A 33 17.46 15.67 -26.75
C TRP A 33 16.02 16.20 -26.67
N ARG A 34 15.51 16.70 -27.78
CA ARG A 34 14.08 16.96 -27.93
C ARG A 34 13.39 15.59 -27.94
N TYR A 35 12.63 15.27 -26.90
CA TYR A 35 11.52 14.33 -27.02
C TYR A 35 10.51 14.97 -27.97
N SER A 36 10.67 14.75 -29.27
CA SER A 36 9.53 14.68 -30.15
C SER A 36 8.75 13.44 -29.72
N ALA A 37 7.63 13.66 -29.03
CA ALA A 37 6.60 12.67 -28.79
C ALA A 37 6.02 12.22 -30.16
N VAL A 38 6.80 11.42 -30.87
CA VAL A 38 6.26 10.47 -31.83
C VAL A 38 5.98 9.25 -30.99
N VAL A 39 4.69 8.91 -30.89
CA VAL A 39 4.21 7.65 -30.35
C VAL A 39 4.77 6.54 -31.24
N SER A 40 6.00 6.13 -30.96
CA SER A 40 6.47 4.78 -31.24
C SER A 40 6.55 4.11 -29.88
N THR A 41 5.40 3.60 -29.45
CA THR A 41 5.35 2.43 -28.58
C THR A 41 6.44 1.46 -29.05
N PRO A 42 7.29 0.91 -28.17
CA PRO A 42 7.82 -0.42 -28.45
C PRO A 42 6.57 -1.27 -28.63
N GLY A 43 6.28 -1.62 -29.87
CA GLY A 43 5.42 -2.75 -30.12
C GLY A 43 6.12 -3.91 -29.46
N VAL A 44 5.67 -4.26 -28.26
CA VAL A 44 5.58 -5.67 -27.93
C VAL A 44 4.52 -6.18 -28.90
N GLU A 45 4.95 -6.42 -30.15
CA GLU A 45 4.35 -7.52 -30.90
C GLU A 45 4.54 -8.69 -29.95
N VAL A 46 3.44 -9.10 -29.32
CA VAL A 46 3.33 -10.46 -28.81
C VAL A 46 3.47 -11.32 -30.04
N SER A 47 4.71 -11.63 -30.41
CA SER A 47 5.00 -12.67 -31.37
C SER A 47 4.33 -13.89 -30.76
N SER A 48 3.35 -14.43 -31.47
CA SER A 48 2.51 -15.54 -31.03
C SER A 48 3.28 -16.87 -31.04
N THR A 49 4.61 -16.84 -30.83
CA THR A 49 5.50 -17.99 -30.91
C THR A 49 6.72 -17.95 -29.98
N GLU A 50 6.92 -16.93 -29.14
CA GLU A 50 7.87 -17.07 -28.03
C GLU A 50 7.20 -17.83 -26.89
N SER A 51 7.48 -19.13 -26.87
CA SER A 51 6.90 -20.11 -25.95
C SER A 51 7.08 -19.70 -24.50
N ALA A 52 6.03 -19.87 -23.70
CA ALA A 52 6.05 -19.91 -22.23
C ALA A 52 7.05 -20.93 -21.62
N ASP A 53 7.83 -21.61 -22.45
CA ASP A 53 8.83 -22.61 -22.09
C ASP A 53 10.19 -21.99 -21.69
N GLU A 54 10.53 -20.78 -22.15
CA GLU A 54 11.84 -20.16 -21.80
C GLU A 54 11.92 -19.64 -20.36
N TYR A 55 10.78 -19.35 -19.72
CA TYR A 55 10.71 -19.06 -18.28
C TYR A 55 10.67 -20.32 -17.40
N LYS A 56 10.57 -21.52 -17.99
CA LYS A 56 10.46 -22.80 -17.27
C LYS A 56 11.62 -23.77 -17.55
N ASN A 57 12.44 -23.53 -18.57
CA ASN A 57 13.55 -24.42 -18.93
C ASN A 57 14.86 -24.23 -18.14
N SER A 58 14.83 -23.55 -16.99
CA SER A 58 15.78 -23.87 -15.92
C SER A 58 15.16 -24.97 -15.05
N SER A 59 15.42 -26.23 -15.41
CA SER A 59 14.97 -27.43 -14.71
C SER A 59 15.58 -27.62 -13.30
N ASN A 60 15.84 -26.53 -12.58
CA ASN A 60 16.29 -26.48 -11.19
C ASN A 60 15.62 -25.38 -10.34
N SER A 61 14.76 -24.51 -10.89
CA SER A 61 14.34 -23.30 -10.13
C SER A 61 13.31 -23.56 -9.01
N TYR A 62 12.62 -24.71 -8.98
CA TYR A 62 11.51 -24.94 -8.04
C TYR A 62 11.96 -25.30 -6.61
N SER A 63 13.15 -25.90 -6.48
CA SER A 63 13.80 -26.14 -5.19
C SER A 63 14.35 -24.83 -4.63
N ASP A 64 14.83 -23.94 -5.49
CA ASP A 64 15.73 -22.86 -5.09
C ASP A 64 15.09 -21.82 -4.17
N GLU A 65 13.80 -21.47 -4.31
CA GLU A 65 13.19 -20.48 -3.39
C GLU A 65 12.93 -21.03 -2.00
N TRP A 66 12.47 -22.29 -1.95
CA TRP A 66 12.18 -22.97 -0.70
C TRP A 66 13.48 -23.32 0.02
N GLU A 67 14.47 -23.83 -0.71
CA GLU A 67 15.82 -24.04 -0.18
C GLU A 67 16.45 -22.72 0.25
N SER A 68 16.26 -21.63 -0.49
CA SER A 68 16.80 -20.32 -0.12
C SER A 68 16.18 -19.79 1.18
N LEU A 69 14.86 -19.90 1.37
CA LEU A 69 14.26 -19.49 2.65
C LEU A 69 14.69 -20.39 3.81
N LYS A 70 14.73 -21.71 3.61
CA LYS A 70 15.23 -22.68 4.61
C LYS A 70 16.71 -22.50 4.93
N SER A 71 17.49 -21.98 3.99
CA SER A 71 18.92 -21.68 4.20
C SER A 71 19.13 -20.51 5.15
N ILE A 72 18.09 -19.70 5.37
CA ILE A 72 18.14 -18.50 6.19
C ILE A 72 17.41 -18.72 7.50
N ILE A 73 16.18 -19.23 7.46
CA ILE A 73 15.34 -19.44 8.63
C ILE A 73 15.26 -20.94 8.92
N PRO A 74 15.58 -21.38 10.16
CA PRO A 74 15.38 -22.76 10.56
C PRO A 74 13.94 -23.20 10.32
N PHE A 75 13.76 -24.34 9.67
CA PHE A 75 12.45 -24.79 9.20
C PHE A 75 11.39 -24.88 10.31
N HIS A 76 11.76 -25.31 11.52
CA HIS A 76 10.86 -25.39 12.66
C HIS A 76 10.29 -24.01 13.07
N GLU A 77 11.05 -22.93 12.88
CA GLU A 77 10.59 -21.57 13.18
C GLU A 77 9.58 -21.05 12.17
N ILE A 78 9.67 -21.47 10.90
CA ILE A 78 8.76 -21.02 9.83
C ILE A 78 7.30 -21.33 10.17
N ARG A 79 7.05 -22.44 10.87
CA ARG A 79 5.71 -22.87 11.30
C ARG A 79 5.13 -21.98 12.41
N ASN A 80 5.98 -21.26 13.14
CA ASN A 80 5.59 -20.32 14.19
C ASN A 80 5.24 -18.93 13.64
N ILE A 81 5.47 -18.69 12.35
CA ILE A 81 5.13 -17.44 11.68
C ILE A 81 3.64 -17.45 11.31
N SER A 82 2.93 -16.36 11.62
CA SER A 82 1.48 -16.26 11.37
C SER A 82 1.13 -16.18 9.88
N LYS A 83 1.97 -15.49 9.09
CA LYS A 83 1.79 -15.28 7.64
C LYS A 83 3.11 -15.40 6.84
N PRO A 84 3.79 -16.56 6.83
CA PRO A 84 5.09 -16.73 6.19
C PRO A 84 5.06 -16.52 4.68
N GLY A 85 3.89 -16.65 4.03
CA GLY A 85 3.71 -16.34 2.61
C GLY A 85 4.13 -14.92 2.22
N GLN A 86 4.15 -13.97 3.17
CA GLN A 86 4.58 -12.57 2.96
C GLN A 86 6.09 -12.41 2.74
N TYR A 87 6.88 -13.45 3.04
CA TYR A 87 8.34 -13.41 2.96
C TYR A 87 8.86 -14.27 1.80
N LEU A 88 8.00 -14.71 0.88
CA LEU A 88 8.38 -15.63 -0.21
C LEU A 88 8.96 -14.94 -1.45
N GLY A 89 8.53 -13.73 -1.80
CA GLY A 89 9.07 -12.98 -2.95
C GLY A 89 8.91 -13.70 -4.29
N ASN A 90 7.82 -14.47 -4.44
CA ASN A 90 7.44 -15.19 -5.66
C ASN A 90 6.04 -14.77 -6.13
N GLU A 91 5.69 -13.51 -5.86
CA GLU A 91 4.48 -12.89 -6.41
C GLU A 91 4.47 -13.01 -7.93
N PHE A 92 3.28 -13.14 -8.51
CA PHE A 92 3.18 -13.13 -9.96
C PHE A 92 3.63 -11.76 -10.49
N GLY A 93 4.59 -11.79 -11.41
CA GLY A 93 5.25 -10.62 -11.98
C GLY A 93 6.45 -10.08 -11.19
N ALA A 94 6.89 -10.80 -10.14
CA ALA A 94 8.20 -10.55 -9.55
C ALA A 94 9.31 -10.79 -10.59
N ILE A 95 10.15 -9.77 -10.80
CA ILE A 95 11.27 -9.79 -11.74
C ILE A 95 12.51 -10.27 -10.99
N ARG A 96 13.24 -11.21 -11.59
CA ARG A 96 14.51 -11.71 -11.08
C ARG A 96 15.57 -11.57 -12.15
N LYS A 97 16.65 -10.87 -11.81
CA LYS A 97 17.84 -10.76 -12.66
C LYS A 97 18.99 -11.51 -11.99
N PRO A 98 19.87 -12.20 -12.76
CA PRO A 98 21.06 -12.80 -12.19
C PRO A 98 21.91 -11.74 -11.47
N TRP A 99 22.26 -12.00 -10.22
CA TRP A 99 22.89 -11.03 -9.31
C TRP A 99 24.17 -10.39 -9.88
N ASP A 100 24.98 -11.16 -10.60
CA ASP A 100 26.26 -10.73 -11.17
C ASP A 100 26.14 -10.18 -12.59
N SER A 101 24.95 -10.22 -13.20
CA SER A 101 24.70 -9.71 -14.56
C SER A 101 24.38 -8.21 -14.62
N VAL A 102 24.04 -7.61 -13.47
CA VAL A 102 23.66 -6.20 -13.34
C VAL A 102 24.81 -5.37 -12.81
N LYS A 103 24.79 -4.07 -13.08
CA LYS A 103 25.84 -3.14 -12.64
C LYS A 103 25.56 -2.53 -11.26
N LEU A 104 24.29 -2.44 -10.88
CA LEU A 104 23.87 -1.82 -9.62
C LEU A 104 22.60 -2.49 -9.08
N ARG A 105 22.57 -2.71 -7.76
CA ARG A 105 21.52 -3.46 -7.06
C ARG A 105 20.82 -2.56 -6.05
N PHE A 106 19.54 -2.34 -6.29
CA PHE A 106 18.62 -1.66 -5.39
C PHE A 106 17.85 -2.66 -4.53
N CYS A 107 17.57 -2.26 -3.29
CA CYS A 107 16.45 -2.81 -2.54
C CYS A 107 15.50 -1.67 -2.12
N LEU A 108 14.22 -1.77 -2.52
CA LEU A 108 13.17 -0.88 -2.01
C LEU A 108 12.55 -1.51 -0.76
N ALA A 109 12.95 -1.01 0.41
CA ALA A 109 12.37 -1.41 1.68
C ALA A 109 11.14 -0.55 1.99
N TYR A 110 9.98 -1.18 2.19
CA TYR A 110 8.81 -0.48 2.70
C TYR A 110 8.84 -0.51 4.24
N PRO A 111 8.84 0.66 4.93
CA PRO A 111 8.98 0.73 6.38
C PRO A 111 7.64 0.42 7.12
N ASP A 112 6.97 -0.64 6.71
CA ASP A 112 5.73 -1.18 7.29
C ASP A 112 5.53 -2.62 6.81
N LEU A 113 4.48 -3.29 7.28
CA LEU A 113 4.15 -4.66 6.90
C LEU A 113 3.93 -4.81 5.40
N TYR A 114 4.22 -6.02 4.90
CA TYR A 114 3.96 -6.46 3.53
C TYR A 114 2.55 -6.07 3.03
N SER A 115 1.52 -6.26 3.85
CA SER A 115 0.13 -5.99 3.44
C SER A 115 -0.14 -4.51 3.13
N ILE A 116 0.62 -3.61 3.76
CA ILE A 116 0.57 -2.16 3.51
C ILE A 116 1.42 -1.84 2.29
N GLY A 117 2.67 -2.32 2.25
CA GLY A 117 3.59 -2.08 1.13
C GLY A 117 3.04 -2.55 -0.22
N MET A 118 2.41 -3.73 -0.27
CA MET A 118 1.76 -4.24 -1.47
C MET A 118 0.47 -3.51 -1.86
N SER A 119 -0.10 -2.72 -0.95
CA SER A 119 -1.24 -1.84 -1.26
C SER A 119 -0.76 -0.46 -1.77
N SER A 120 0.55 -0.18 -1.76
CA SER A 120 1.12 1.09 -2.23
C SER A 120 1.43 1.02 -3.72
N THR A 121 0.60 1.67 -4.54
CA THR A 121 0.83 1.77 -5.99
C THR A 121 2.18 2.41 -6.32
N GLY A 122 2.60 3.45 -5.58
CA GLY A 122 3.89 4.09 -5.79
C GLY A 122 5.06 3.12 -5.57
N HIS A 123 4.99 2.26 -4.55
CA HIS A 123 6.02 1.25 -4.31
C HIS A 123 6.14 0.24 -5.46
N ILE A 124 5.01 -0.23 -6.00
CA ILE A 124 4.97 -1.15 -7.17
C ILE A 124 5.51 -0.46 -8.43
N VAL A 125 5.10 0.80 -8.68
CA VAL A 125 5.53 1.57 -9.85
C VAL A 125 7.06 1.78 -9.83
N LEU A 126 7.63 2.18 -8.68
CA LEU A 126 9.07 2.43 -8.56
C LEU A 126 9.90 1.15 -8.68
N TYR A 127 9.42 0.03 -8.11
CA TYR A 127 10.01 -1.29 -8.34
C TYR A 127 10.08 -1.62 -9.85
N GLY A 128 9.01 -1.30 -10.57
CA GLY A 128 8.95 -1.47 -12.02
C GLY A 128 9.90 -0.59 -12.81
N CYS A 129 9.99 0.69 -12.46
CA CYS A 129 10.90 1.65 -13.09
C CYS A 129 12.35 1.16 -13.02
N LEU A 130 12.78 0.69 -11.85
CA LEU A 130 14.15 0.20 -11.67
C LEU A 130 14.38 -1.13 -12.41
N ASN A 131 13.44 -2.08 -12.34
CA ASN A 131 13.63 -3.39 -12.97
C ASN A 131 13.48 -3.38 -14.50
N GLU A 132 12.82 -2.39 -15.10
CA GLU A 132 12.84 -2.22 -16.56
C GLU A 132 14.20 -1.74 -17.09
N HIS A 133 15.01 -1.07 -16.27
CA HIS A 133 16.35 -0.65 -16.67
C HIS A 133 17.28 -1.87 -16.76
N PRO A 134 17.97 -2.11 -17.89
CA PRO A 134 18.74 -3.35 -18.10
C PRO A 134 19.87 -3.56 -17.08
N ASP A 135 20.59 -2.49 -16.73
CA ASP A 135 21.74 -2.55 -15.82
C ASP A 135 21.39 -2.54 -14.32
N LEU A 136 20.11 -2.39 -13.96
CA LEU A 136 19.68 -2.29 -12.56
C LEU A 136 18.90 -3.53 -12.14
N LEU A 137 19.16 -4.03 -10.93
CA LEU A 137 18.29 -4.99 -10.23
C LEU A 137 17.58 -4.25 -9.11
N CYS A 138 16.28 -4.50 -8.91
CA CYS A 138 15.58 -4.02 -7.74
C CYS A 138 14.83 -5.16 -7.05
N ASP A 139 15.19 -5.45 -5.82
CA ASP A 139 14.40 -6.32 -4.93
C ASP A 139 13.55 -5.47 -3.97
N ARG A 140 12.64 -6.12 -3.24
CA ARG A 140 11.82 -5.51 -2.19
C ARG A 140 12.18 -6.05 -0.82
N SER A 141 11.93 -5.24 0.20
CA SER A 141 11.89 -5.70 1.59
C SER A 141 10.79 -4.99 2.35
N TYR A 142 10.39 -5.55 3.49
CA TYR A 142 9.32 -5.04 4.32
C TYR A 142 9.74 -5.11 5.78
N LEU A 143 9.25 -4.20 6.62
CA LEU A 143 9.40 -4.37 8.06
C LEU A 143 8.61 -5.63 8.48
N PRO A 144 9.24 -6.68 9.02
CA PRO A 144 8.54 -7.92 9.32
C PRO A 144 7.54 -7.77 10.47
N ALA A 145 6.56 -8.66 10.55
CA ALA A 145 5.68 -8.74 11.71
C ALA A 145 6.46 -9.18 12.98
N PRO A 146 5.96 -8.89 14.20
CA PRO A 146 6.70 -9.12 15.45
C PRO A 146 7.19 -10.56 15.67
N ASP A 147 6.45 -11.56 15.16
CA ASP A 147 6.82 -12.98 15.20
C ASP A 147 8.11 -13.24 14.40
N MET A 148 8.13 -12.80 13.13
CA MET A 148 9.28 -12.90 12.26
C MET A 148 10.47 -12.06 12.77
N GLN A 149 10.23 -10.86 13.28
CA GLN A 149 11.30 -10.04 13.88
C GLN A 149 11.98 -10.76 15.05
N SER A 150 11.22 -11.50 15.85
CA SER A 150 11.76 -12.23 17.01
C SER A 150 12.62 -13.41 16.58
N ILE A 151 12.21 -14.12 15.51
CA ILE A 151 13.00 -15.19 14.89
C ILE A 151 14.31 -14.64 14.33
N LEU A 152 14.26 -13.54 13.56
CA LEU A 152 15.47 -12.91 13.01
C LEU A 152 16.47 -12.53 14.11
N ARG A 153 16.00 -11.92 15.21
CA ARG A 153 16.86 -11.60 16.36
C ARG A 153 17.41 -12.83 17.08
N LYS A 154 16.58 -13.86 17.28
CA LYS A 154 16.97 -15.09 17.98
C LYS A 154 18.11 -15.81 17.27
N HIS A 155 18.11 -15.78 15.94
CA HIS A 155 19.09 -16.49 15.09
C HIS A 155 20.16 -15.58 14.49
N ASP A 156 20.24 -14.32 14.91
CA ASP A 156 21.17 -13.31 14.39
C ASP A 156 21.14 -13.17 12.85
N ILE A 157 19.92 -13.25 12.29
CA ILE A 157 19.70 -13.15 10.85
C ILE A 157 19.39 -11.68 10.51
N PRO A 158 20.20 -11.01 9.68
CA PRO A 158 19.88 -9.66 9.23
C PRO A 158 18.64 -9.65 8.35
N LEU A 159 17.91 -8.53 8.37
CA LEU A 159 16.80 -8.29 7.44
C LEU A 159 17.26 -8.48 5.98
N PHE A 160 16.43 -9.17 5.20
CA PHE A 160 16.74 -9.60 3.85
C PHE A 160 15.70 -9.14 2.83
N ALA A 161 16.10 -9.15 1.56
CA ALA A 161 15.23 -8.89 0.42
C ALA A 161 14.36 -10.11 0.07
N VAL A 162 13.08 -9.92 -0.24
CA VAL A 162 12.17 -11.06 -0.39
C VAL A 162 12.41 -11.86 -1.66
N GLU A 163 12.94 -11.30 -2.74
CA GLU A 163 13.21 -12.04 -3.98
C GLU A 163 14.50 -12.85 -3.90
N SER A 164 15.66 -12.19 -3.74
CA SER A 164 16.97 -12.85 -3.71
C SER A 164 17.31 -13.50 -2.37
N LYS A 165 16.56 -13.19 -1.32
CA LYS A 165 16.84 -13.57 0.08
C LYS A 165 18.18 -13.08 0.61
N ARG A 166 18.82 -12.13 -0.05
CA ARG A 166 20.09 -11.59 0.40
C ARG A 166 19.90 -10.59 1.53
N PRO A 167 20.81 -10.55 2.52
CA PRO A 167 20.85 -9.49 3.51
C PRO A 167 20.84 -8.11 2.85
N LEU A 168 20.14 -7.14 3.42
CA LEU A 168 20.06 -5.80 2.84
C LEU A 168 21.45 -5.14 2.70
N SER A 169 22.39 -5.47 3.58
CA SER A 169 23.79 -5.02 3.49
C SER A 169 24.52 -5.47 2.22
N SER A 170 23.98 -6.41 1.45
CA SER A 170 24.56 -6.89 0.18
C SER A 170 24.21 -6.00 -1.03
N PHE A 171 23.26 -5.07 -0.89
CA PHE A 171 22.81 -4.21 -1.98
C PHE A 171 23.66 -2.93 -2.06
N ASP A 172 23.71 -2.32 -3.24
CA ASP A 172 24.46 -1.07 -3.43
C ASP A 172 23.66 0.15 -2.92
N VAL A 173 22.33 0.11 -3.07
CA VAL A 173 21.41 1.18 -2.67
C VAL A 173 20.17 0.62 -2.00
N ILE A 174 19.76 1.20 -0.86
CA ILE A 174 18.50 0.88 -0.18
C ILE A 174 17.63 2.13 -0.10
N GLY A 175 16.40 2.01 -0.61
CA GLY A 175 15.42 3.09 -0.62
C GLY A 175 14.22 2.80 0.27
N MET A 176 13.74 3.81 1.00
CA MET A 176 12.53 3.73 1.82
C MET A 176 11.47 4.75 1.40
N SER A 177 10.22 4.31 1.32
CA SER A 177 9.08 5.17 0.98
C SER A 177 8.36 5.63 2.26
N LEU A 178 8.60 6.88 2.68
CA LEU A 178 7.97 7.48 3.84
C LEU A 178 6.79 8.37 3.42
N MET A 179 5.58 7.83 3.56
CA MET A 179 4.32 8.49 3.16
C MET A 179 3.59 9.21 4.29
N TYR A 180 3.94 8.92 5.55
CA TYR A 180 3.40 9.53 6.75
C TYR A 180 4.49 9.65 7.82
N GLU A 181 4.38 10.64 8.71
CA GLU A 181 5.45 11.04 9.63
C GLU A 181 5.83 9.97 10.65
N LEU A 182 4.84 9.21 11.13
CA LEU A 182 5.01 8.18 12.16
C LEU A 182 5.70 6.90 11.64
N GLY A 183 6.05 6.83 10.36
CA GLY A 183 6.89 5.76 9.81
C GLY A 183 8.39 5.95 10.07
N ALA A 184 8.78 7.04 10.75
CA ALA A 184 10.18 7.37 10.99
C ALA A 184 10.92 6.32 11.83
N THR A 185 10.31 5.89 12.94
CA THR A 185 10.83 4.83 13.82
C THR A 185 10.95 3.50 13.08
N ASN A 186 10.01 3.20 12.17
CA ASN A 186 10.08 2.02 11.33
C ASN A 186 11.27 2.06 10.35
N CYS A 187 11.64 3.22 9.81
CA CYS A 187 12.84 3.34 8.97
C CYS A 187 14.12 3.04 9.78
N VAL A 188 14.19 3.54 11.02
CA VAL A 188 15.27 3.22 11.96
C VAL A 188 15.31 1.72 12.26
N LYS A 189 14.13 1.10 12.49
CA LYS A 189 14.00 -0.33 12.73
C LYS A 189 14.49 -1.18 11.56
N VAL A 190 14.17 -0.79 10.32
CA VAL A 190 14.65 -1.47 9.11
C VAL A 190 16.18 -1.48 9.06
N MET A 191 16.84 -0.33 9.30
CA MET A 191 18.31 -0.26 9.31
C MET A 191 18.93 -1.05 10.46
N GLU A 192 18.35 -0.97 11.66
CA GLU A 192 18.79 -1.76 12.82
C GLU A 192 18.74 -3.25 12.53
N GLN A 193 17.60 -3.76 12.03
CA GLN A 193 17.45 -5.18 11.73
C GLN A 193 18.31 -5.64 10.55
N ALA A 194 18.67 -4.73 9.64
CA ALA A 194 19.59 -4.99 8.55
C ALA A 194 21.07 -4.94 8.95
N ASN A 195 21.39 -4.64 10.22
CA ASN A 195 22.75 -4.39 10.70
C ASN A 195 23.46 -3.25 9.94
N ILE A 196 22.71 -2.21 9.57
CA ILE A 196 23.22 -1.03 8.86
C ILE A 196 23.38 0.11 9.88
N PRO A 197 24.54 0.82 9.90
CA PRO A 197 24.71 1.97 10.78
C PRO A 197 23.62 3.03 10.55
N LEU A 198 23.00 3.50 11.64
CA LEU A 198 21.76 4.28 11.58
C LEU A 198 21.92 5.66 10.93
N THR A 199 23.06 6.32 11.12
CA THR A 199 23.29 7.68 10.61
C THR A 199 24.21 7.70 9.40
N TRP A 200 24.04 8.68 8.50
CA TRP A 200 24.93 8.83 7.35
C TRP A 200 26.38 9.05 7.80
N THR A 201 26.60 9.74 8.93
CA THR A 201 27.94 9.94 9.48
C THR A 201 28.58 8.63 9.94
N ALA A 202 27.80 7.71 10.52
CA ALA A 202 28.31 6.39 10.93
C ALA A 202 28.59 5.45 9.73
N ARG A 203 28.00 5.74 8.56
CA ARG A 203 28.24 5.03 7.31
C ARG A 203 29.43 5.58 6.50
N ASP A 204 29.86 6.80 6.79
CA ASP A 204 30.97 7.49 6.11
C ASP A 204 32.33 7.13 6.71
N THR A 205 32.66 5.83 6.71
CA THR A 205 33.88 5.30 7.37
C THR A 205 34.83 4.59 6.41
N ALA A 206 34.35 4.14 5.25
CA ALA A 206 35.13 3.43 4.25
C ALA A 206 35.86 4.39 3.28
N PRO A 207 37.04 4.01 2.75
CA PRO A 207 37.82 4.87 1.87
C PRO A 207 37.18 5.05 0.49
N THR A 208 36.41 4.06 0.03
CA THR A 208 35.70 4.08 -1.26
C THR A 208 34.23 3.76 -1.07
N LEU A 209 33.39 4.14 -2.04
CA LEU A 209 31.95 3.82 -2.02
C LEU A 209 31.70 2.30 -1.97
N ARG A 210 32.50 1.52 -2.72
CA ARG A 210 32.34 0.06 -2.86
C ARG A 210 32.73 -0.74 -1.61
N GLU A 211 33.66 -0.23 -0.81
CA GLU A 211 34.08 -0.84 0.45
C GLU A 211 33.17 -0.45 1.62
N GLY A 212 32.29 0.52 1.42
CA GLY A 212 31.37 1.01 2.43
C GLY A 212 30.05 0.22 2.51
N PRO A 213 29.21 0.56 3.49
CA PRO A 213 27.82 0.06 3.53
C PRO A 213 27.03 0.55 2.32
N PRO A 214 25.77 0.10 2.11
CA PRO A 214 24.92 0.62 1.04
C PRO A 214 24.68 2.14 1.14
N LEU A 215 24.33 2.79 0.03
CA LEU A 215 23.74 4.13 0.08
C LEU A 215 22.28 4.02 0.55
N ILE A 216 21.89 4.79 1.57
CA ILE A 216 20.54 4.75 2.14
C ILE A 216 19.80 6.03 1.76
N PHE A 217 18.63 5.91 1.16
CA PHE A 217 17.78 7.05 0.82
C PHE A 217 16.33 6.89 1.24
N ALA A 218 15.65 8.03 1.36
CA ALA A 218 14.20 8.07 1.53
C ALA A 218 13.54 8.93 0.45
N GLY A 219 12.29 8.59 0.13
CA GLY A 219 11.40 9.38 -0.69
C GLY A 219 9.98 9.35 -0.15
N GLY A 220 9.03 9.89 -0.92
CA GLY A 220 7.63 9.96 -0.54
C GLY A 220 7.19 11.36 -0.11
N LEU A 221 5.90 11.50 0.16
CA LEU A 221 5.27 12.81 0.40
C LEU A 221 5.82 13.49 1.65
N THR A 222 6.08 12.73 2.72
CA THR A 222 6.62 13.26 3.98
C THR A 222 8.02 13.84 3.79
N ILE A 223 8.90 13.12 3.08
CA ILE A 223 10.27 13.58 2.78
C ILE A 223 10.25 14.81 1.87
N THR A 224 9.38 14.81 0.86
CA THR A 224 9.23 15.94 -0.06
C THR A 224 8.72 17.19 0.68
N ALA A 225 7.85 17.01 1.67
CA ALA A 225 7.24 18.11 2.42
C ALA A 225 8.20 18.71 3.46
N ASN A 226 8.92 17.87 4.21
CA ASN A 226 9.89 18.31 5.20
C ASN A 226 10.93 17.20 5.47
N PRO A 227 12.13 17.27 4.85
CA PRO A 227 13.15 16.24 5.02
C PRO A 227 13.92 16.35 6.35
N GLU A 228 13.90 17.50 7.01
CA GLU A 228 14.83 17.82 8.10
C GLU A 228 14.74 16.94 9.34
N PRO A 229 13.55 16.51 9.82
CA PRO A 229 13.47 15.59 10.95
C PRO A 229 14.28 14.31 10.74
N TYR A 230 14.49 13.90 9.49
CA TYR A 230 15.07 12.63 9.10
C TYR A 230 16.50 12.73 8.59
N ALA A 231 17.05 13.95 8.51
CA ALA A 231 18.31 14.28 7.86
C ALA A 231 19.52 13.47 8.35
N ASP A 232 19.54 13.07 9.62
CA ASP A 232 20.66 12.31 10.19
C ASP A 232 20.71 10.86 9.68
N PHE A 233 19.59 10.30 9.24
CA PHE A 233 19.44 8.87 8.94
C PHE A 233 19.76 8.49 7.49
N PHE A 234 19.69 9.42 6.55
CA PHE A 234 19.75 9.14 5.11
C PHE A 234 20.95 9.82 4.46
N ASP A 235 21.61 9.11 3.53
CA ASP A 235 22.74 9.65 2.76
C ASP A 235 22.26 10.68 1.75
N PHE A 236 21.12 10.42 1.11
CA PHE A 236 20.41 11.37 0.27
C PHE A 236 18.90 11.15 0.35
N MET A 237 18.12 12.08 -0.18
CA MET A 237 16.67 12.05 -0.20
C MET A 237 16.14 12.44 -1.57
N SER A 238 15.09 11.75 -1.98
CA SER A 238 14.38 11.95 -3.24
C SER A 238 13.19 12.89 -3.02
N ILE A 239 13.28 14.12 -3.54
CA ILE A 239 12.25 15.16 -3.42
C ILE A 239 11.38 15.16 -4.67
N GLY A 240 10.13 14.72 -4.54
CA GLY A 240 9.15 14.66 -5.61
C GLY A 240 8.92 13.26 -6.19
N ASP A 241 8.61 13.22 -7.47
CA ASP A 241 8.24 12.01 -8.22
C ASP A 241 9.49 11.18 -8.56
N GLY A 242 9.43 9.86 -8.28
CA GLY A 242 10.59 8.97 -8.38
C GLY A 242 10.72 8.19 -9.69
N GLU A 243 9.69 8.18 -10.54
CA GLU A 243 9.60 7.28 -11.69
C GLU A 243 10.76 7.43 -12.67
N ASP A 244 11.14 8.67 -12.97
CA ASP A 244 12.26 9.00 -13.85
C ASP A 244 13.54 9.25 -13.03
N MET A 245 13.40 9.73 -11.79
CA MET A 245 14.52 10.12 -10.94
C MET A 245 15.31 8.93 -10.40
N LEU A 246 14.66 7.81 -10.01
CA LEU A 246 15.37 6.65 -9.47
C LEU A 246 16.24 5.94 -10.52
N PRO A 247 15.76 5.69 -11.76
CA PRO A 247 16.64 5.23 -12.84
C PRO A 247 17.80 6.20 -13.10
N GLU A 248 17.55 7.51 -13.13
CA GLU A 248 18.58 8.55 -13.32
C GLU A 248 19.65 8.53 -12.20
N ILE A 249 19.25 8.29 -10.95
CA ILE A 249 20.17 8.04 -9.82
C ILE A 249 21.02 6.80 -10.08
N GLY A 250 20.40 5.69 -10.51
CA GLY A 250 21.11 4.45 -10.82
C GLY A 250 22.14 4.64 -11.93
N GLU A 251 21.76 5.30 -13.02
CA GLU A 251 22.65 5.64 -14.14
C GLU A 251 23.82 6.54 -13.68
N CYS A 252 23.56 7.53 -12.82
CA CYS A 252 24.58 8.40 -12.27
C CYS A 252 25.61 7.62 -11.45
N ILE A 253 25.17 6.71 -10.59
CA ILE A 253 26.06 5.87 -9.76
C ILE A 253 26.88 4.91 -10.64
N VAL A 254 26.23 4.23 -11.59
CA VAL A 254 26.90 3.33 -12.53
C VAL A 254 27.99 4.08 -13.30
N ARG A 255 27.64 5.19 -13.95
CA ARG A 255 28.60 6.01 -14.71
C ARG A 255 29.76 6.47 -13.83
N ALA A 256 29.47 7.02 -12.64
CA ALA A 256 30.50 7.56 -11.77
C ALA A 256 31.47 6.48 -11.26
N THR A 257 30.97 5.29 -10.94
CA THR A 257 31.81 4.17 -10.47
C THR A 257 32.59 3.47 -11.59
N GLU A 258 32.13 3.58 -12.84
CA GLU A 258 32.90 3.16 -14.03
C GLU A 258 34.01 4.17 -14.36
N GLU A 259 33.72 5.48 -14.29
CA GLU A 259 34.69 6.55 -14.52
C GLU A 259 35.77 6.61 -13.44
N LYS A 260 35.38 6.38 -12.18
CA LYS A 260 36.28 6.40 -11.01
C LYS A 260 35.92 5.26 -10.05
N PRO A 261 36.57 4.09 -10.17
CA PRO A 261 36.32 2.94 -9.29
C PRO A 261 36.52 3.24 -7.80
N ASP A 262 37.49 4.11 -7.48
CA ASP A 262 37.80 4.53 -6.11
C ASP A 262 37.07 5.83 -5.70
N ILE A 263 35.90 6.09 -6.29
CA ILE A 263 35.08 7.25 -5.91
C ILE A 263 34.69 7.15 -4.43
N THR A 264 34.82 8.25 -3.69
CA THR A 264 34.41 8.28 -2.29
C THR A 264 32.89 8.46 -2.17
N ARG A 265 32.32 8.12 -1.01
CA ARG A 265 30.91 8.38 -0.73
C ARG A 265 30.55 9.86 -0.88
N GLU A 266 31.39 10.76 -0.38
CA GLU A 266 31.17 12.20 -0.49
C GLU A 266 31.16 12.69 -1.95
N GLU A 267 32.10 12.20 -2.78
CA GLU A 267 32.16 12.54 -4.20
C GLU A 267 30.93 12.04 -4.96
N MET A 268 30.47 10.82 -4.66
CA MET A 268 29.25 10.27 -5.25
C MET A 268 28.02 11.09 -4.86
N LEU A 269 27.88 11.43 -3.57
CA LEU A 269 26.76 12.25 -3.09
C LEU A 269 26.77 13.65 -3.72
N LEU A 270 27.96 14.24 -3.91
CA LEU A 270 28.10 15.52 -4.60
C LEU A 270 27.67 15.45 -6.07
N LYS A 271 28.04 14.37 -6.77
CA LYS A 271 27.57 14.11 -8.13
C LYS A 271 26.06 13.98 -8.18
N LEU A 272 25.46 13.19 -7.28
CA LEU A 272 24.01 13.05 -7.22
C LEU A 272 23.29 14.39 -6.98
N ALA A 273 23.77 15.19 -6.02
CA ALA A 273 23.19 16.50 -5.71
C ALA A 273 23.24 17.51 -6.87
N ASN A 274 24.20 17.38 -7.78
CA ASN A 274 24.42 18.31 -8.90
C ASN A 274 23.88 17.81 -10.23
N GLU A 275 23.96 16.50 -10.47
CA GLU A 275 23.62 15.90 -11.77
C GLU A 275 22.16 15.43 -11.80
N VAL A 276 21.54 15.13 -10.65
CA VAL A 276 20.16 14.63 -10.57
C VAL A 276 19.24 15.62 -9.86
N SER A 277 18.31 16.22 -10.61
CA SER A 277 17.32 17.16 -10.05
C SER A 277 16.38 16.44 -9.08
N GLY A 278 16.19 17.02 -7.89
CA GLY A 278 15.36 16.45 -6.83
C GLY A 278 16.13 15.66 -5.78
N VAL A 279 17.44 15.47 -5.96
CA VAL A 279 18.28 14.86 -4.91
C VAL A 279 18.72 15.90 -3.89
N TYR A 280 18.30 15.68 -2.64
CA TYR A 280 18.76 16.42 -1.48
C TYR A 280 19.79 15.59 -0.70
N VAL A 281 20.95 16.17 -0.35
CA VAL A 281 22.00 15.50 0.43
C VAL A 281 22.20 16.23 1.76
N PRO A 282 21.71 15.69 2.89
CA PRO A 282 21.71 16.40 4.18
C PRO A 282 23.07 16.90 4.64
N ARG A 283 24.15 16.16 4.37
CA ARG A 283 25.53 16.51 4.73
C ARG A 283 25.97 17.88 4.21
N PHE A 284 25.46 18.29 3.06
CA PHE A 284 25.87 19.55 2.41
C PHE A 284 25.10 20.77 2.90
N TYR A 285 24.28 20.60 3.94
CA TYR A 285 23.47 21.65 4.52
C TYR A 285 23.60 21.63 6.04
N SER A 286 23.46 22.78 6.67
CA SER A 286 23.46 22.93 8.13
C SER A 286 22.26 23.74 8.59
N SER A 287 21.78 23.43 9.78
CA SER A 287 20.66 24.12 10.41
C SER A 287 21.15 25.21 11.35
N HIS A 288 20.60 26.41 11.23
CA HIS A 288 20.69 27.46 12.24
C HIS A 288 19.88 27.07 13.50
N SER A 289 20.16 27.72 14.63
CA SER A 289 19.37 27.57 15.87
C SER A 289 17.88 27.88 15.71
N SER A 290 17.52 28.66 14.68
CA SER A 290 16.14 29.02 14.35
C SER A 290 15.38 27.88 13.65
N GLY A 291 16.09 26.83 13.22
CA GLY A 291 15.60 25.73 12.40
C GLY A 291 15.88 25.89 10.90
N ALA A 292 16.25 27.09 10.46
CA ALA A 292 16.53 27.43 9.06
C ALA A 292 17.72 26.64 8.50
N VAL A 293 17.65 26.20 7.25
CA VAL A 293 18.66 25.33 6.64
C VAL A 293 19.35 26.04 5.48
N TYR A 294 20.68 25.95 5.43
CA TYR A 294 21.51 26.59 4.41
C TYR A 294 22.61 25.66 3.92
N PRO A 295 23.04 25.77 2.64
CA PRO A 295 24.15 24.99 2.14
C PRO A 295 25.45 25.40 2.83
N VAL A 296 26.29 24.43 3.18
CA VAL A 296 27.63 24.67 3.75
C VAL A 296 28.73 24.78 2.69
N ARG A 297 28.36 24.60 1.41
CA ARG A 297 29.24 24.62 0.26
C ARG A 297 28.57 25.32 -0.94
N PRO A 298 29.32 25.98 -1.83
CA PRO A 298 28.76 26.81 -2.91
C PRO A 298 28.32 26.03 -4.15
N ASP A 299 28.80 24.79 -4.30
CA ASP A 299 28.61 23.89 -5.43
C ASP A 299 27.48 22.88 -5.20
N VAL A 300 26.50 23.24 -4.37
CA VAL A 300 25.22 22.54 -4.24
C VAL A 300 24.07 23.53 -4.35
N PRO A 301 22.86 23.11 -4.74
CA PRO A 301 21.73 24.02 -4.89
C PRO A 301 21.39 24.76 -3.59
N LYS A 302 21.18 26.08 -3.65
CA LYS A 302 20.66 26.84 -2.50
C LYS A 302 19.26 26.39 -2.09
N LYS A 303 18.45 26.01 -3.08
CA LYS A 303 17.16 25.35 -2.91
C LYS A 303 17.13 24.10 -3.75
N VAL A 304 16.72 22.98 -3.16
CA VAL A 304 16.57 21.71 -3.89
C VAL A 304 15.21 21.68 -4.54
N GLN A 305 15.21 21.69 -5.87
CA GLN A 305 13.98 21.68 -6.65
C GLN A 305 13.36 20.29 -6.70
N LYS A 306 12.09 20.18 -6.33
CA LYS A 306 11.28 18.97 -6.47
C LYS A 306 11.22 18.49 -7.93
N ARG A 307 11.29 17.17 -8.16
CA ARG A 307 11.02 16.53 -9.45
C ARG A 307 9.52 16.27 -9.64
N ASN A 308 9.01 16.52 -10.85
CA ASN A 308 7.67 16.11 -11.28
C ASN A 308 7.80 15.16 -12.48
N SER A 309 7.00 14.11 -12.48
CA SER A 309 6.93 13.12 -13.56
C SER A 309 5.47 12.96 -14.00
N LEU A 310 5.26 12.52 -15.24
CA LEU A 310 3.93 12.12 -15.69
C LEU A 310 3.53 10.80 -15.00
N PRO A 311 2.25 10.62 -14.63
CA PRO A 311 1.79 9.35 -14.08
C PRO A 311 1.93 8.22 -15.11
N GLN A 312 2.37 7.03 -14.66
CA GLN A 312 2.63 5.86 -15.52
C GLN A 312 1.82 4.64 -15.06
N PRO A 313 0.48 4.64 -15.22
CA PRO A 313 -0.39 3.70 -14.54
C PRO A 313 -0.24 2.23 -14.97
N TRP A 314 0.25 1.95 -16.18
CA TRP A 314 0.46 0.58 -16.65
C TRP A 314 1.45 -0.21 -15.77
N ARG A 315 2.39 0.48 -15.11
CA ARG A 315 3.35 -0.13 -14.19
C ARG A 315 2.71 -0.70 -12.92
N ALA A 316 1.50 -0.26 -12.56
CA ALA A 316 0.76 -0.81 -11.43
C ALA A 316 0.28 -2.25 -11.66
N THR A 317 0.38 -2.77 -12.89
CA THR A 317 -0.03 -4.14 -13.26
C THR A 317 1.06 -5.19 -13.04
N GLN A 318 2.26 -4.77 -12.65
CA GLN A 318 3.46 -5.62 -12.65
C GLN A 318 3.52 -6.64 -11.52
N LEU A 319 2.89 -6.39 -10.37
CA LEU A 319 2.96 -7.30 -9.22
C LEU A 319 1.57 -7.67 -8.72
N VAL A 320 1.37 -8.97 -8.47
CA VAL A 320 0.13 -9.51 -7.89
C VAL A 320 0.45 -10.22 -6.56
N PRO A 321 -0.05 -9.71 -5.42
CA PRO A 321 0.28 -10.23 -4.10
C PRO A 321 -0.07 -11.72 -3.94
N LEU A 322 0.83 -12.48 -3.33
CA LEU A 322 0.58 -13.89 -2.99
C LEU A 322 -0.39 -14.02 -1.82
N THR A 323 -0.19 -13.23 -0.77
CA THR A 323 -1.05 -13.18 0.43
C THR A 323 -1.93 -11.94 0.43
N ASP A 324 -2.99 -11.97 1.22
CA ASP A 324 -3.97 -10.89 1.35
C ASP A 324 -3.34 -9.51 1.69
N PRO A 325 -3.40 -8.51 0.77
CA PRO A 325 -3.05 -7.13 1.06
C PRO A 325 -4.23 -6.40 1.75
N VAL A 326 -4.01 -5.17 2.21
CA VAL A 326 -5.10 -4.32 2.75
C VAL A 326 -6.09 -3.91 1.65
N HIS A 327 -5.60 -3.67 0.43
CA HIS A 327 -6.42 -3.37 -0.74
C HIS A 327 -6.16 -4.37 -1.85
N ASP A 328 -7.06 -5.35 -1.99
CA ASP A 328 -6.91 -6.43 -2.95
C ASP A 328 -7.58 -6.15 -4.29
N ARG A 329 -7.03 -5.18 -5.04
CA ARG A 329 -7.57 -4.72 -6.33
C ARG A 329 -6.51 -4.09 -7.22
N LEU A 330 -6.76 -4.07 -8.52
CA LEU A 330 -5.94 -3.29 -9.45
C LEU A 330 -6.15 -1.80 -9.20
N THR A 331 -5.09 -1.04 -8.92
CA THR A 331 -5.18 0.40 -8.68
C THR A 331 -4.51 1.16 -9.82
N VAL A 332 -5.31 1.95 -10.56
CA VAL A 332 -4.87 2.68 -11.77
C VAL A 332 -4.90 4.18 -11.48
N GLU A 333 -3.74 4.84 -11.48
CA GLU A 333 -3.66 6.29 -11.31
C GLU A 333 -4.22 7.01 -12.54
N VAL A 334 -5.21 7.89 -12.33
CA VAL A 334 -5.85 8.67 -13.42
C VAL A 334 -5.43 10.14 -13.43
N ARG A 335 -4.91 10.62 -12.29
CA ARG A 335 -4.39 11.97 -12.12
C ARG A 335 -3.43 12.00 -10.93
N ARG A 336 -2.30 12.70 -11.10
CA ARG A 336 -1.44 13.11 -9.99
C ARG A 336 -1.63 14.60 -9.66
N GLY A 337 -1.61 14.93 -8.37
CA GLY A 337 -1.90 16.28 -7.90
C GLY A 337 -3.38 16.66 -8.02
N CYS A 338 -3.71 17.89 -7.64
CA CYS A 338 -5.07 18.40 -7.62
C CYS A 338 -5.08 19.89 -7.98
N THR A 339 -6.04 20.31 -8.82
CA THR A 339 -6.21 21.72 -9.21
C THR A 339 -6.91 22.53 -8.12
N ARG A 340 -7.57 21.84 -7.18
CA ARG A 340 -8.25 22.46 -6.05
C ARG A 340 -7.23 23.08 -5.08
N GLY A 341 -7.66 24.13 -4.40
CA GLY A 341 -6.84 24.92 -3.46
C GLY A 341 -7.21 24.74 -2.00
N CYS A 342 -7.58 23.54 -1.57
CA CYS A 342 -7.96 23.29 -0.18
C CYS A 342 -6.77 23.58 0.76
N ARG A 343 -6.93 24.53 1.68
CA ARG A 343 -5.84 25.16 2.45
C ARG A 343 -5.16 24.25 3.49
N PHE A 344 -5.78 23.11 3.78
CA PHE A 344 -5.26 22.09 4.70
C PHE A 344 -4.53 20.95 3.98
N CYS A 345 -4.69 20.83 2.66
CA CYS A 345 -4.36 19.60 1.94
C CYS A 345 -2.88 19.60 1.49
N LEU A 346 -2.01 18.96 2.26
CA LEU A 346 -0.60 18.78 1.91
C LEU A 346 -0.38 18.22 0.48
N PRO A 347 -0.94 17.05 0.10
CA PRO A 347 -0.73 16.53 -1.24
C PRO A 347 -1.31 17.44 -2.33
N GLY A 348 -2.42 18.14 -2.05
CA GLY A 348 -3.02 19.10 -2.97
C GLY A 348 -2.17 20.35 -3.23
N MET A 349 -1.23 20.67 -2.33
CA MET A 349 -0.25 21.75 -2.49
C MET A 349 1.06 21.21 -3.08
N VAL A 350 1.68 20.23 -2.43
CA VAL A 350 3.03 19.75 -2.76
C VAL A 350 3.09 18.96 -4.08
N GLN A 351 2.02 18.29 -4.53
CA GLN A 351 2.07 17.52 -5.78
C GLN A 351 1.74 18.33 -7.04
N ARG A 352 1.45 19.63 -6.92
CA ARG A 352 1.18 20.51 -8.06
C ARG A 352 2.36 20.56 -9.06
N PRO A 353 2.09 20.80 -10.36
CA PRO A 353 0.78 21.00 -11.00
C PRO A 353 -0.04 19.70 -11.13
N ALA A 354 -1.34 19.77 -11.43
CA ALA A 354 -2.14 18.58 -11.68
C ALA A 354 -1.81 17.96 -13.04
N ARG A 355 -1.68 16.64 -13.12
CA ARG A 355 -1.28 15.91 -14.32
C ARG A 355 -2.25 14.77 -14.61
N ASP A 356 -3.14 14.97 -15.58
CA ASP A 356 -4.10 13.95 -16.04
C ASP A 356 -3.42 12.88 -16.88
N VAL A 357 -3.88 11.64 -16.71
CA VAL A 357 -3.63 10.54 -17.64
C VAL A 357 -4.70 10.57 -18.74
N SER A 358 -4.31 10.23 -19.98
CA SER A 358 -5.25 10.12 -21.10
C SER A 358 -6.34 9.07 -20.82
N PRO A 359 -7.61 9.34 -21.20
CA PRO A 359 -8.69 8.36 -21.12
C PRO A 359 -8.33 7.03 -21.79
N GLU A 360 -7.68 7.07 -22.94
CA GLU A 360 -7.28 5.91 -23.73
C GLU A 360 -6.29 5.03 -22.97
N ASP A 361 -5.26 5.64 -22.36
CA ASP A 361 -4.27 4.90 -21.58
C ASP A 361 -4.89 4.29 -20.32
N VAL A 362 -5.83 4.98 -19.67
CA VAL A 362 -6.58 4.44 -18.52
C VAL A 362 -7.41 3.23 -18.95
N ILE A 363 -8.17 3.35 -20.03
CA ILE A 363 -9.02 2.25 -20.54
C ILE A 363 -8.17 1.04 -20.90
N LYS A 364 -7.09 1.28 -21.66
CA LYS A 364 -6.14 0.23 -22.05
C LYS A 364 -5.54 -0.45 -20.81
N THR A 365 -5.02 0.33 -19.88
CA THR A 365 -4.39 -0.17 -18.65
C THR A 365 -5.35 -1.01 -17.81
N VAL A 366 -6.61 -0.59 -17.65
CA VAL A 366 -7.59 -1.36 -16.89
C VAL A 366 -7.90 -2.68 -17.59
N LYS A 367 -8.15 -2.67 -18.91
CA LYS A 367 -8.50 -3.89 -19.66
C LYS A 367 -7.37 -4.91 -19.67
N GLU A 368 -6.17 -4.46 -20.00
CA GLU A 368 -4.98 -5.32 -20.05
C GLU A 368 -4.59 -5.74 -18.64
N GLY A 369 -4.64 -4.82 -17.68
CA GLY A 369 -4.29 -5.07 -16.28
C GLY A 369 -5.20 -6.07 -15.61
N VAL A 370 -6.52 -5.95 -15.73
CA VAL A 370 -7.46 -6.89 -15.11
C VAL A 370 -7.28 -8.30 -15.71
N LYS A 371 -7.18 -8.41 -17.04
CA LYS A 371 -6.93 -9.67 -17.71
C LYS A 371 -5.57 -10.27 -17.33
N GLY A 372 -4.53 -9.45 -17.26
CA GLY A 372 -3.14 -9.87 -17.01
C GLY A 372 -2.88 -10.24 -15.55
N THR A 373 -3.57 -9.61 -14.60
CA THR A 373 -3.41 -9.87 -13.16
C THR A 373 -4.40 -10.91 -12.62
N GLY A 374 -5.60 -10.98 -13.21
CA GLY A 374 -6.72 -11.77 -12.74
C GLY A 374 -7.52 -11.10 -11.62
N TYR A 375 -7.32 -9.80 -11.35
CA TYR A 375 -8.14 -9.07 -10.39
C TYR A 375 -9.63 -9.07 -10.78
N ASN A 376 -10.50 -9.13 -9.79
CA ASN A 376 -11.96 -9.04 -9.98
C ASN A 376 -12.53 -7.69 -9.51
N GLU A 377 -11.65 -6.78 -9.08
CA GLU A 377 -11.94 -5.42 -8.69
C GLU A 377 -10.81 -4.51 -9.16
N PHE A 378 -11.16 -3.31 -9.61
CA PHE A 378 -10.20 -2.24 -9.84
C PHE A 378 -10.68 -0.93 -9.23
N SER A 379 -9.73 -0.02 -8.98
CA SER A 379 -10.00 1.33 -8.53
C SER A 379 -9.21 2.37 -9.29
N LEU A 380 -9.83 3.53 -9.51
CA LEU A 380 -9.18 4.69 -10.10
C LEU A 380 -8.60 5.56 -8.96
N LEU A 381 -7.30 5.83 -9.02
CA LEU A 381 -6.54 6.56 -8.01
C LEU A 381 -6.30 8.01 -8.44
N SER A 382 -6.68 8.94 -7.58
CA SER A 382 -6.41 10.38 -7.66
C SER A 382 -6.71 11.00 -6.30
N LEU A 383 -6.15 12.18 -6.01
CA LEU A 383 -6.55 12.98 -4.83
C LEU A 383 -8.03 13.39 -4.90
N SER A 384 -8.57 13.54 -6.10
CA SER A 384 -10.01 13.67 -6.34
C SER A 384 -10.39 13.08 -7.70
N CYS A 385 -10.90 11.85 -7.70
CA CYS A 385 -11.31 11.17 -8.93
C CYS A 385 -12.45 11.90 -9.65
N SER A 386 -13.39 12.47 -8.89
CA SER A 386 -14.52 13.25 -9.43
C SER A 386 -14.12 14.56 -10.11
N ASP A 387 -12.91 15.08 -9.85
CA ASP A 387 -12.38 16.25 -10.56
C ASP A 387 -11.67 15.86 -11.87
N TRP A 388 -11.42 14.57 -12.12
CA TRP A 388 -10.96 14.08 -13.42
C TRP A 388 -12.16 13.98 -14.35
N LEU A 389 -12.27 14.95 -15.27
CA LEU A 389 -13.48 15.17 -16.06
C LEU A 389 -13.88 13.99 -16.96
N SER A 390 -12.93 13.10 -17.24
CA SER A 390 -13.17 11.90 -18.04
C SER A 390 -13.82 10.75 -17.25
N LEU A 391 -13.97 10.88 -15.92
CA LEU A 391 -14.52 9.82 -15.07
C LEU A 391 -15.90 9.29 -15.53
N PRO A 392 -16.90 10.14 -15.87
CA PRO A 392 -18.19 9.64 -16.34
C PRO A 392 -18.08 8.82 -17.64
N SER A 393 -17.36 9.35 -18.63
CA SER A 393 -17.20 8.69 -19.94
C SER A 393 -16.42 7.38 -19.81
N VAL A 394 -15.22 7.44 -19.22
CA VAL A 394 -14.34 6.27 -19.04
C VAL A 394 -14.98 5.23 -18.12
N GLY A 395 -15.65 5.65 -17.05
CA GLY A 395 -16.30 4.75 -16.11
C GLY A 395 -17.43 3.95 -16.76
N ILE A 396 -18.28 4.59 -17.58
CA ILE A 396 -19.35 3.88 -18.30
C ILE A 396 -18.77 3.02 -19.43
N GLN A 397 -17.81 3.54 -20.19
CA GLN A 397 -17.14 2.76 -21.23
C GLN A 397 -16.53 1.47 -20.68
N LEU A 398 -15.76 1.56 -19.59
CA LEU A 398 -15.17 0.40 -18.94
C LEU A 398 -16.24 -0.60 -18.47
N LYS A 399 -17.38 -0.14 -17.95
CA LYS A 399 -18.48 -1.04 -17.57
C LYS A 399 -19.08 -1.77 -18.75
N ASN A 400 -19.35 -1.07 -19.85
CA ASN A 400 -19.92 -1.67 -21.06
C ASN A 400 -18.94 -2.67 -21.66
N GLU A 401 -17.65 -2.32 -21.74
CA GLU A 401 -16.62 -3.20 -22.29
C GLU A 401 -16.39 -4.45 -21.43
N LEU A 402 -16.26 -4.31 -20.10
CA LEU A 402 -16.09 -5.46 -19.20
C LEU A 402 -17.35 -6.35 -19.16
N LYS A 403 -18.54 -5.77 -19.29
CA LYS A 403 -19.79 -6.54 -19.49
C LYS A 403 -19.74 -7.36 -20.77
N SER A 404 -19.27 -6.78 -21.88
CA SER A 404 -19.18 -7.49 -23.17
C SER A 404 -18.24 -8.71 -23.12
N GLN A 405 -17.27 -8.69 -22.20
CA GLN A 405 -16.34 -9.79 -21.96
C GLN A 405 -16.90 -10.86 -21.00
N GLU A 406 -18.14 -10.70 -20.54
CA GLU A 406 -18.77 -11.56 -19.52
C GLU A 406 -18.00 -11.61 -18.19
N GLU A 407 -17.29 -10.54 -17.85
CA GLU A 407 -16.48 -10.48 -16.64
C GLU A 407 -17.22 -9.74 -15.53
N SER A 408 -17.36 -10.41 -14.39
CA SER A 408 -17.88 -9.79 -13.17
C SER A 408 -16.76 -9.04 -12.46
N ILE A 409 -16.47 -7.83 -12.92
CA ILE A 409 -15.45 -6.94 -12.36
C ILE A 409 -16.10 -5.73 -11.71
N ASN A 410 -15.71 -5.45 -10.48
CA ASN A 410 -16.20 -4.31 -9.72
C ASN A 410 -15.29 -3.09 -9.90
N LEU A 411 -15.89 -1.92 -10.12
CA LEU A 411 -15.20 -0.64 -10.03
C LEU A 411 -15.47 -0.04 -8.64
N THR A 412 -14.41 0.16 -7.87
CA THR A 412 -14.46 0.86 -6.59
C THR A 412 -13.80 2.22 -6.71
N LEU A 413 -14.44 3.27 -6.20
CA LEU A 413 -13.85 4.59 -6.09
C LEU A 413 -13.59 4.95 -4.62
N GLY A 414 -12.59 5.80 -4.39
CA GLY A 414 -12.32 6.41 -3.09
C GLY A 414 -13.40 7.41 -2.67
N SER A 415 -13.09 8.28 -1.70
CA SER A 415 -14.02 9.36 -1.33
C SER A 415 -14.27 10.30 -2.52
N GLN A 416 -15.54 10.64 -2.74
CA GLN A 416 -15.96 11.52 -3.83
C GLN A 416 -16.22 12.94 -3.31
N ARG A 417 -15.93 13.95 -4.14
CA ARG A 417 -16.39 15.32 -3.88
C ARG A 417 -17.88 15.42 -4.20
N VAL A 418 -18.64 15.99 -3.27
CA VAL A 418 -20.11 15.98 -3.35
C VAL A 418 -20.64 16.89 -4.46
N ASP A 419 -19.98 18.01 -4.70
CA ASP A 419 -20.34 19.00 -5.73
C ASP A 419 -20.30 18.41 -7.15
N ARG A 420 -19.38 17.47 -7.39
CA ARG A 420 -19.20 16.77 -8.67
C ARG A 420 -20.02 15.48 -8.79
N PHE A 421 -20.77 15.10 -7.75
CA PHE A 421 -21.54 13.85 -7.75
C PHE A 421 -22.88 14.02 -8.47
N ASP A 422 -23.07 13.30 -9.58
CA ASP A 422 -24.25 13.32 -10.45
C ASP A 422 -24.75 11.90 -10.79
N GLU A 423 -25.77 11.80 -11.64
CA GLU A 423 -26.33 10.51 -12.09
C GLU A 423 -25.32 9.62 -12.82
N HIS A 424 -24.42 10.19 -13.63
CA HIS A 424 -23.42 9.40 -14.34
C HIS A 424 -22.41 8.80 -13.36
N ILE A 425 -21.97 9.57 -12.35
CA ILE A 425 -21.11 9.01 -11.31
C ILE A 425 -21.86 7.93 -10.54
N VAL A 426 -23.15 8.10 -10.22
CA VAL A 426 -23.98 7.03 -9.63
C VAL A 426 -23.92 5.78 -10.50
N ASP A 427 -24.09 5.90 -11.82
CA ASP A 427 -24.02 4.76 -12.74
C ASP A 427 -22.62 4.13 -12.75
N VAL A 428 -21.55 4.91 -12.66
CA VAL A 428 -20.15 4.44 -12.56
C VAL A 428 -19.85 3.74 -11.23
N VAL A 429 -20.39 4.21 -10.10
CA VAL A 429 -20.18 3.55 -8.78
C VAL A 429 -21.21 2.48 -8.45
N SER A 430 -22.27 2.36 -9.25
CA SER A 430 -23.31 1.35 -9.04
C SER A 430 -22.79 -0.04 -9.39
N GLY A 431 -22.65 -0.92 -8.39
CA GLY A 431 -22.40 -2.35 -8.60
C GLY A 431 -23.68 -3.19 -8.48
N ILE A 432 -23.54 -4.52 -8.56
CA ILE A 432 -24.61 -5.49 -8.21
C ILE A 432 -25.13 -5.21 -6.79
N ARG A 433 -24.25 -4.72 -5.90
CA ARG A 433 -24.60 -4.22 -4.58
C ARG A 433 -24.21 -2.74 -4.45
N LYS A 434 -25.12 -1.94 -3.90
CA LYS A 434 -24.85 -0.56 -3.46
C LYS A 434 -24.19 -0.58 -2.08
N ALA A 435 -22.86 -0.62 -2.06
CA ALA A 435 -22.05 -0.42 -0.85
C ALA A 435 -22.23 1.01 -0.30
N GLY A 436 -21.68 1.34 0.87
CA GLY A 436 -21.76 2.71 1.38
C GLY A 436 -20.94 3.68 0.52
N LEU A 437 -21.48 4.86 0.22
CA LEU A 437 -20.75 5.93 -0.48
C LEU A 437 -20.04 6.84 0.52
N THR A 438 -18.84 7.31 0.18
CA THR A 438 -18.04 8.16 1.06
C THR A 438 -17.89 9.55 0.48
N PHE A 439 -18.31 10.54 1.25
CA PHE A 439 -18.19 11.96 0.92
C PHE A 439 -17.34 12.67 1.97
N ALA A 440 -16.53 13.62 1.52
CA ALA A 440 -15.75 14.47 2.41
C ALA A 440 -16.27 15.92 2.28
N PRO A 441 -17.13 16.36 3.23
CA PRO A 441 -17.47 17.77 3.41
C PRO A 441 -16.44 18.54 4.24
N GLU A 442 -15.61 17.83 5.02
CA GLU A 442 -14.51 18.29 5.88
C GLU A 442 -14.90 19.21 7.03
N ALA A 443 -15.89 20.07 6.89
CA ALA A 443 -16.38 20.96 7.93
C ALA A 443 -17.91 21.00 7.99
N GLY A 444 -18.44 21.21 9.19
CA GLY A 444 -19.88 21.24 9.47
C GLY A 444 -20.58 22.47 8.91
N THR A 445 -20.06 23.66 9.16
CA THR A 445 -20.67 24.93 8.75
C THR A 445 -20.21 25.37 7.36
N GLN A 446 -21.02 26.21 6.70
CA GLN A 446 -20.62 26.84 5.43
C GLN A 446 -19.37 27.69 5.60
N ARG A 447 -19.37 28.51 6.64
CA ARG A 447 -18.24 29.36 7.06
C ARG A 447 -16.93 28.58 7.09
N MET A 448 -16.88 27.45 7.80
CA MET A 448 -15.65 26.66 7.89
C MET A 448 -15.28 25.98 6.57
N ARG A 449 -16.24 25.60 5.72
CA ARG A 449 -15.94 25.14 4.36
C ARG A 449 -15.33 26.24 3.49
N ASP A 450 -15.68 27.50 3.72
CA ASP A 450 -15.11 28.64 3.03
C ASP A 450 -13.69 28.97 3.57
N VAL A 451 -13.50 28.94 4.89
CA VAL A 451 -12.18 29.09 5.55
C VAL A 451 -11.17 28.08 5.00
N ILE A 452 -11.54 26.81 4.87
CA ILE A 452 -10.63 25.77 4.35
C ILE A 452 -10.52 25.76 2.82
N ASN A 453 -11.23 26.65 2.14
CA ASN A 453 -11.35 26.73 0.68
C ASN A 453 -11.82 25.41 0.05
N LYS A 454 -12.87 24.81 0.61
CA LYS A 454 -13.47 23.60 0.03
C LYS A 454 -14.28 23.94 -1.21
N GLY A 455 -14.93 25.11 -1.26
CA GLY A 455 -15.80 25.51 -2.37
C GLY A 455 -17.05 24.62 -2.50
N LEU A 456 -17.55 24.10 -1.37
CA LEU A 456 -18.73 23.23 -1.30
C LEU A 456 -19.84 23.92 -0.49
N THR A 457 -21.01 24.09 -1.10
CA THR A 457 -22.18 24.70 -0.46
C THR A 457 -23.01 23.67 0.33
N ASN A 458 -23.89 24.14 1.22
CA ASN A 458 -24.89 23.28 1.84
C ASN A 458 -25.80 22.62 0.79
N GLU A 459 -26.20 23.39 -0.23
CA GLU A 459 -27.06 22.97 -1.32
C GLU A 459 -26.42 21.80 -2.10
N ASP A 460 -25.14 21.91 -2.43
CA ASP A 460 -24.39 20.82 -3.07
C ASP A 460 -24.30 19.58 -2.20
N LEU A 461 -24.00 19.76 -0.90
CA LEU A 461 -23.92 18.66 0.05
C LEU A 461 -25.25 17.90 0.13
N LEU A 462 -26.37 18.63 0.25
CA LEU A 462 -27.69 18.03 0.26
C LEU A 462 -28.01 17.35 -1.06
N ARG A 463 -27.72 17.99 -2.20
CA ARG A 463 -27.98 17.45 -3.53
C ARG A 463 -27.30 16.10 -3.73
N GLY A 464 -26.00 15.99 -3.46
CA GLY A 464 -25.26 14.74 -3.67
C GLY A 464 -25.68 13.63 -2.70
N VAL A 465 -25.89 13.94 -1.42
CA VAL A 465 -26.37 12.94 -0.43
C VAL A 465 -27.81 12.51 -0.72
N LYS A 466 -28.67 13.44 -1.14
CA LYS A 466 -30.07 13.14 -1.50
C LYS A 466 -30.13 12.30 -2.77
N LEU A 467 -29.30 12.59 -3.77
CA LEU A 467 -29.17 11.78 -4.98
C LEU A 467 -28.73 10.35 -4.65
N ALA A 468 -27.69 10.18 -3.83
CA ALA A 468 -27.27 8.87 -3.34
C ALA A 468 -28.43 8.14 -2.63
N TYR A 469 -29.12 8.83 -1.73
CA TYR A 469 -30.29 8.27 -1.05
C TYR A 469 -31.36 7.87 -2.06
N ASP A 470 -31.82 8.74 -2.95
CA ASP A 470 -32.89 8.43 -3.90
C ASP A 470 -32.52 7.27 -4.82
N SER A 471 -31.25 7.21 -5.23
CA SER A 471 -30.66 6.11 -5.99
C SER A 471 -30.48 4.80 -5.23
N GLY A 472 -31.05 4.61 -4.04
CA GLY A 472 -31.10 3.30 -3.37
C GLY A 472 -30.03 3.06 -2.31
N TYR A 473 -29.09 3.99 -2.09
CA TYR A 473 -28.09 3.84 -1.04
C TYR A 473 -28.73 4.00 0.35
N GLN A 474 -28.31 3.17 1.31
CA GLN A 474 -28.82 3.17 2.68
C GLN A 474 -27.79 3.66 3.70
N ASN A 475 -26.51 3.63 3.33
CA ASN A 475 -25.39 4.00 4.18
C ASN A 475 -24.53 5.02 3.45
N VAL A 476 -24.24 6.15 4.10
CA VAL A 476 -23.27 7.15 3.62
C VAL A 476 -22.20 7.34 4.68
N LYS A 477 -20.95 7.49 4.26
CA LYS A 477 -19.83 7.84 5.13
C LYS A 477 -19.47 9.31 4.92
N LEU A 478 -19.33 10.07 5.99
CA LEU A 478 -18.96 11.49 5.95
C LEU A 478 -17.65 11.72 6.72
N TYR A 479 -16.71 12.43 6.12
CA TYR A 479 -15.44 12.83 6.74
C TYR A 479 -15.46 14.30 7.15
N PHE A 480 -15.19 14.55 8.43
CA PHE A 480 -15.03 15.89 8.99
C PHE A 480 -13.67 16.00 9.70
N MET A 481 -13.24 17.23 9.90
CA MET A 481 -12.09 17.58 10.71
C MET A 481 -12.52 18.53 11.83
N ILE A 482 -11.77 18.51 12.92
CA ILE A 482 -11.80 19.52 13.99
C ILE A 482 -10.38 20.08 14.18
N ASN A 483 -10.24 21.15 14.95
CA ASN A 483 -8.99 21.89 15.16
C ASN A 483 -8.55 22.68 13.92
N LEU A 484 -9.49 23.24 13.18
CA LEU A 484 -9.18 24.12 12.04
C LEU A 484 -8.93 25.57 12.51
N PRO A 485 -8.15 26.36 11.76
CA PRO A 485 -7.97 27.78 12.06
C PRO A 485 -9.30 28.54 12.13
N SER A 486 -9.46 29.44 13.11
CA SER A 486 -10.68 30.21 13.39
C SER A 486 -11.93 29.40 13.79
N GLU A 487 -11.82 28.08 14.02
CA GLU A 487 -12.97 27.22 14.35
C GLU A 487 -13.58 27.56 15.71
N THR A 488 -14.90 27.77 15.75
CA THR A 488 -15.67 28.04 16.97
C THR A 488 -16.44 26.80 17.44
N ASP A 489 -16.96 26.84 18.67
CA ASP A 489 -17.82 25.78 19.21
C ASP A 489 -19.08 25.55 18.37
N ASP A 490 -19.65 26.61 17.79
CA ASP A 490 -20.80 26.52 16.87
C ASP A 490 -20.43 25.77 15.59
N ASP A 491 -19.19 25.93 15.10
CA ASP A 491 -18.74 25.19 13.91
C ASP A 491 -18.56 23.71 14.18
N VAL A 492 -18.02 23.37 15.37
CA VAL A 492 -17.89 21.99 15.84
C VAL A 492 -19.27 21.36 15.97
N MET A 493 -20.21 22.04 16.64
CA MET A 493 -21.59 21.56 16.78
C MET A 493 -22.32 21.49 15.42
N GLY A 494 -21.95 22.35 14.48
CA GLY A 494 -22.41 22.36 13.09
C GLY A 494 -22.20 21.03 12.36
N ILE A 495 -21.22 20.20 12.77
CA ILE A 495 -21.06 18.83 12.25
C ILE A 495 -22.28 17.97 12.61
N ALA A 496 -22.68 17.98 13.88
CA ALA A 496 -23.84 17.23 14.36
C ALA A 496 -25.14 17.75 13.75
N ASP A 497 -25.27 19.07 13.61
CA ASP A 497 -26.45 19.69 13.02
C ASP A 497 -26.59 19.39 11.54
N THR A 498 -25.48 19.39 10.79
CA THR A 498 -25.43 19.00 9.38
C THR A 498 -25.88 17.55 9.20
N ILE A 499 -25.39 16.62 10.02
CA ILE A 499 -25.79 15.21 9.95
C ILE A 499 -27.28 15.03 10.24
N LYS A 500 -27.78 15.67 11.31
CA LYS A 500 -29.21 15.64 11.66
C LYS A 500 -30.07 16.25 10.54
N TRP A 501 -29.61 17.35 9.95
CA TRP A 501 -30.27 17.99 8.82
C TRP A 501 -30.33 17.09 7.58
N LEU A 502 -29.24 16.44 7.21
CA LEU A 502 -29.21 15.48 6.09
C LEU A 502 -30.17 14.29 6.33
N GLN A 503 -30.18 13.71 7.53
CA GLN A 503 -31.14 12.64 7.87
C GLN A 503 -32.60 13.11 7.79
N ARG A 504 -32.90 14.35 8.20
CA ARG A 504 -34.26 14.91 8.09
C ARG A 504 -34.67 15.09 6.63
N LYS A 505 -33.77 15.57 5.77
CA LYS A 505 -34.04 15.80 4.34
C LYS A 505 -34.06 14.51 3.52
N CYS A 506 -33.33 13.47 3.94
CA CYS A 506 -33.30 12.15 3.29
C CYS A 506 -34.26 11.17 3.98
N ARG A 507 -35.56 11.47 3.94
CA ARG A 507 -36.61 10.64 4.54
C ARG A 507 -37.77 10.45 3.57
N THR A 508 -37.93 9.23 3.07
CA THR A 508 -39.08 8.83 2.25
C THR A 508 -39.95 7.82 3.01
N PRO A 509 -41.29 7.99 3.08
CA PRO A 509 -42.19 7.01 3.69
C PRO A 509 -41.99 5.61 3.11
N GLY A 510 -42.04 4.57 3.95
CA GLY A 510 -41.82 3.17 3.55
C GLY A 510 -40.36 2.78 3.32
N ARG A 511 -39.41 3.73 3.42
CA ARG A 511 -37.98 3.45 3.27
C ARG A 511 -37.24 3.55 4.60
N ARG A 512 -36.19 2.75 4.76
CA ARG A 512 -35.28 2.83 5.92
C ARG A 512 -34.64 4.22 6.00
N ARG A 513 -34.37 4.68 7.22
CA ARG A 513 -33.62 5.91 7.47
C ARG A 513 -32.22 5.78 6.88
N LEU A 514 -31.69 6.90 6.36
CA LEU A 514 -30.29 6.99 5.96
C LEU A 514 -29.38 6.80 7.19
N SER A 515 -28.58 5.73 7.17
CA SER A 515 -27.53 5.55 8.15
C SER A 515 -26.28 6.31 7.74
N ILE A 516 -25.65 7.00 8.68
CA ILE A 516 -24.46 7.81 8.44
C ILE A 516 -23.31 7.29 9.31
N THR A 517 -22.19 6.96 8.69
CA THR A 517 -20.93 6.73 9.43
C THR A 517 -20.08 7.98 9.33
N THR A 518 -19.73 8.57 10.45
CA THR A 518 -18.97 9.82 10.51
C THR A 518 -17.59 9.55 11.07
N THR A 519 -16.55 9.91 10.31
CA THR A 519 -15.17 9.93 10.80
C THR A 519 -14.77 11.38 11.05
N ILE A 520 -14.30 11.68 12.26
CA ILE A 520 -13.85 13.02 12.67
C ILE A 520 -12.36 12.95 12.97
N SER A 521 -11.57 13.51 12.06
CA SER A 521 -10.11 13.57 12.20
C SER A 521 -9.68 14.86 12.89
N THR A 522 -8.52 14.85 13.52
CA THR A 522 -7.90 16.08 14.03
C THR A 522 -7.08 16.69 12.91
N PHE A 523 -7.28 17.97 12.59
CA PHE A 523 -6.41 18.67 11.66
C PHE A 523 -5.04 18.92 12.30
N THR A 524 -4.00 18.35 11.68
CA THR A 524 -2.60 18.61 12.00
C THR A 524 -2.00 19.52 10.92
N PRO A 525 -1.48 20.71 11.28
CA PRO A 525 -0.83 21.61 10.33
C PRO A 525 0.35 20.93 9.61
N LYS A 526 0.46 21.15 8.30
CA LYS A 526 1.51 20.56 7.45
C LYS A 526 2.34 21.64 6.77
N SER A 527 3.62 21.37 6.53
CA SER A 527 4.51 22.25 5.75
C SER A 527 3.92 22.50 4.35
N TRP A 528 4.27 23.64 3.74
CA TRP A 528 3.80 24.02 2.40
C TRP A 528 2.29 24.15 2.23
N THR A 529 1.55 24.27 3.34
CA THR A 529 0.13 24.59 3.32
C THR A 529 -0.10 26.00 3.84
N PRO A 530 -1.16 26.72 3.41
CA PRO A 530 -1.52 28.01 4.01
C PRO A 530 -1.69 27.94 5.54
N PHE A 531 -2.03 26.77 6.08
CA PHE A 531 -2.19 26.55 7.51
C PHE A 531 -0.93 26.07 8.23
N GLN A 532 0.25 26.10 7.60
CA GLN A 532 1.51 25.68 8.22
C GLN A 532 1.87 26.46 9.51
N TRP A 533 1.31 27.66 9.67
CA TRP A 533 1.44 28.52 10.84
C TRP A 533 0.30 28.36 11.86
N HIS A 534 -0.44 27.26 11.85
CA HIS A 534 -1.44 26.96 12.89
C HIS A 534 -0.85 26.02 13.96
N SER A 535 -1.56 25.84 15.08
CA SER A 535 -1.15 24.96 16.17
C SER A 535 -2.23 23.94 16.55
N THR A 536 -1.81 22.86 17.19
CA THR A 536 -2.70 21.81 17.69
C THR A 536 -2.64 21.73 19.21
N SER A 537 -3.77 21.97 19.89
CA SER A 537 -3.88 21.74 21.34
C SER A 537 -4.64 20.45 21.63
N ILE A 538 -3.97 19.50 22.29
CA ILE A 538 -4.56 18.19 22.65
C ILE A 538 -5.77 18.36 23.57
N GLU A 539 -5.69 19.28 24.53
CA GLU A 539 -6.77 19.53 25.48
C GLU A 539 -8.03 20.04 24.77
N GLU A 540 -7.83 20.98 23.84
CA GLU A 540 -8.91 21.55 23.05
C GLU A 540 -9.55 20.53 22.12
N VAL A 541 -8.73 19.70 21.46
CA VAL A 541 -9.21 18.57 20.66
C VAL A 541 -10.06 17.62 21.53
N LYS A 542 -9.58 17.23 22.71
CA LYS A 542 -10.34 16.38 23.65
C LYS A 542 -11.66 17.04 24.08
N ARG A 543 -11.68 18.37 24.30
CA ARG A 543 -12.89 19.12 24.63
C ARG A 543 -13.91 19.06 23.50
N LYS A 544 -13.50 19.37 22.27
CA LYS A 544 -14.34 19.29 21.05
C LYS A 544 -14.85 17.87 20.80
N GLN A 545 -14.01 16.85 21.01
CA GLN A 545 -14.44 15.45 20.93
C GLN A 545 -15.52 15.10 21.96
N ARG A 546 -15.41 15.58 23.21
CA ARG A 546 -16.45 15.41 24.24
C ARG A 546 -17.77 16.07 23.83
N MET A 547 -17.71 17.29 23.28
CA MET A 547 -18.90 17.99 22.77
C MET A 547 -19.64 17.17 21.71
N LEU A 548 -18.91 16.66 20.70
CA LEU A 548 -19.48 15.84 19.64
C LEU A 548 -20.04 14.51 20.15
N LYS A 549 -19.32 13.82 21.04
CA LYS A 549 -19.83 12.59 21.69
C LYS A 549 -21.15 12.85 22.43
N HIS A 550 -21.25 13.97 23.13
CA HIS A 550 -22.50 14.38 23.77
C HIS A 550 -23.61 14.67 22.74
N ALA A 551 -23.30 15.42 21.68
CA ALA A 551 -24.24 15.80 20.62
C ALA A 551 -24.84 14.60 19.87
N PHE A 552 -24.07 13.51 19.72
CA PHE A 552 -24.48 12.28 19.04
C PHE A 552 -25.11 11.21 19.95
N ARG A 553 -25.06 11.35 21.29
CA ARG A 553 -25.50 10.32 22.25
C ARG A 553 -26.90 9.75 21.96
N ASN A 554 -27.82 10.59 21.51
CA ASN A 554 -29.22 10.22 21.21
C ASN A 554 -29.55 10.22 19.70
N THR A 555 -28.54 10.32 18.84
CA THR A 555 -28.73 10.33 17.38
C THR A 555 -28.72 8.90 16.86
N ARG A 556 -29.90 8.42 16.43
CA ARG A 556 -30.05 7.06 15.88
C ARG A 556 -29.43 6.95 14.48
N ASP A 557 -29.01 5.73 14.14
CA ASP A 557 -28.48 5.38 12.81
C ASP A 557 -27.20 6.14 12.42
N VAL A 558 -26.46 6.66 13.42
CA VAL A 558 -25.15 7.32 13.24
C VAL A 558 -24.06 6.52 13.94
N LYS A 559 -22.99 6.19 13.20
CA LYS A 559 -21.76 5.58 13.75
C LYS A 559 -20.66 6.63 13.78
N LEU A 560 -20.14 6.97 14.96
CA LEU A 560 -19.06 7.93 15.13
C LEU A 560 -17.71 7.21 15.29
N SER A 561 -16.70 7.67 14.56
CA SER A 561 -15.29 7.31 14.73
C SER A 561 -14.47 8.60 14.82
N MET A 562 -13.54 8.68 15.76
CA MET A 562 -12.70 9.86 15.96
C MET A 562 -11.23 9.43 16.09
N THR A 563 -10.31 10.23 15.55
CA THR A 563 -8.87 9.99 15.69
C THR A 563 -8.43 10.18 17.14
N ASP A 564 -7.48 9.37 17.60
CA ASP A 564 -6.88 9.56 18.92
C ASP A 564 -6.02 10.83 18.94
N PRO A 565 -6.22 11.76 19.88
CA PRO A 565 -5.43 12.99 19.98
C PRO A 565 -3.91 12.76 20.15
N MET A 566 -3.49 11.64 20.73
CA MET A 566 -2.07 11.29 20.92
C MET A 566 -1.36 11.10 19.58
N LEU A 567 -2.03 10.43 18.63
CA LEU A 567 -1.51 10.23 17.28
C LEU A 567 -1.24 11.58 16.59
N SER A 568 -2.22 12.48 16.64
CA SER A 568 -2.14 13.79 16.01
C SER A 568 -1.08 14.70 16.64
N ALA A 569 -0.83 14.56 17.95
CA ALA A 569 0.23 15.29 18.63
C ALA A 569 1.63 14.90 18.12
N MET A 570 1.89 13.59 18.01
CA MET A 570 3.14 13.09 17.45
C MET A 570 3.31 13.51 15.98
N GLU A 571 2.25 13.36 15.17
CA GLU A 571 2.28 13.76 13.74
C GLU A 571 2.61 15.24 13.55
N ASP A 572 1.99 16.13 14.33
CA ASP A 572 2.23 17.58 14.23
C ASP A 572 3.66 17.93 14.68
N PHE A 573 4.15 17.30 15.75
CA PHE A 573 5.51 17.55 16.26
C PHE A 573 6.59 17.15 15.26
N ILE A 574 6.42 15.99 14.61
CA ILE A 574 7.38 15.47 13.63
C ILE A 574 7.27 16.22 12.31
N GLY A 575 6.05 16.39 11.76
CA GLY A 575 5.84 16.89 10.40
C GLY A 575 6.35 18.31 10.16
N ARG A 576 6.34 19.16 11.19
CA ARG A 576 6.89 20.52 11.16
C ARG A 576 8.18 20.68 11.97
N GLY A 577 8.82 19.56 12.31
CA GLY A 577 10.07 19.51 13.04
C GLY A 577 11.28 20.01 12.24
N ASP A 578 12.42 20.09 12.93
CA ASP A 578 13.72 20.39 12.33
C ASP A 578 14.71 19.27 12.67
N ARG A 579 15.96 19.43 12.21
CA ARG A 579 17.03 18.44 12.35
C ARG A 579 17.30 17.97 13.77
N ARG A 580 16.93 18.73 14.81
CA ARG A 580 17.08 18.30 16.20
C ARG A 580 16.21 17.09 16.55
N LEU A 581 15.22 16.75 15.72
CA LEU A 581 14.41 15.56 15.91
C LEU A 581 15.11 14.25 15.57
N GLY A 582 16.25 14.26 14.86
CA GLY A 582 17.02 13.04 14.58
C GLY A 582 17.34 12.25 15.85
N LYS A 583 17.85 12.92 16.89
CA LYS A 583 18.09 12.31 18.21
C LYS A 583 16.82 11.86 18.92
N VAL A 584 15.69 12.53 18.72
CA VAL A 584 14.39 12.14 19.32
C VAL A 584 13.88 10.87 18.66
N ILE A 585 13.86 10.80 17.32
CA ILE A 585 13.41 9.64 16.56
C ILE A 585 14.23 8.41 16.95
N ARG A 586 15.56 8.55 16.95
CA ARG A 586 16.47 7.49 17.38
C ARG A 586 16.16 7.04 18.80
N ARG A 587 16.00 7.99 19.72
CA ARG A 587 15.77 7.67 21.13
C ARG A 587 14.40 7.05 21.39
N ALA A 588 13.36 7.50 20.69
CA ALA A 588 12.03 6.92 20.76
C ALA A 588 12.05 5.45 20.33
N HIS A 589 12.74 5.14 19.23
CA HIS A 589 12.99 3.76 18.80
C HIS A 589 13.74 2.93 19.87
N GLU A 590 14.82 3.47 20.45
CA GLU A 590 15.58 2.80 21.53
C GLU A 590 14.72 2.55 22.79
N LEU A 591 13.70 3.36 23.03
CA LEU A 591 12.73 3.21 24.12
C LEU A 591 11.55 2.28 23.78
N GLY A 592 11.53 1.71 22.57
CA GLY A 592 10.53 0.73 22.13
C GLY A 592 9.44 1.27 21.20
N ALA A 593 9.51 2.54 20.75
CA ALA A 593 8.59 3.02 19.72
C ALA A 593 8.81 2.27 18.40
N GLY A 594 7.71 1.91 17.75
CA GLY A 594 7.69 1.17 16.50
C GLY A 594 6.25 0.82 16.13
N MET A 595 5.95 0.85 14.84
CA MET A 595 4.58 0.69 14.35
C MET A 595 3.63 1.72 14.99
N ASP A 596 4.09 2.96 15.12
CA ASP A 596 3.50 4.01 15.97
C ASP A 596 2.03 4.36 15.63
N ALA A 597 1.62 4.15 14.38
CA ALA A 597 0.25 4.37 13.92
C ALA A 597 -0.70 3.19 14.18
N TRP A 598 -0.19 2.06 14.65
CA TRP A 598 -0.98 0.87 14.95
C TRP A 598 -1.62 1.00 16.32
N TRP A 599 -2.93 0.75 16.38
CA TRP A 599 -3.73 0.96 17.60
C TRP A 599 -3.23 0.12 18.79
N GLU A 600 -2.61 -1.03 18.53
CA GLU A 600 -2.04 -1.94 19.54
C GLU A 600 -0.82 -1.31 20.23
N ASN A 601 -0.03 -0.52 19.50
CA ASN A 601 1.25 0.04 19.96
C ASN A 601 1.16 1.52 20.33
N MET A 602 0.07 2.20 19.97
CA MET A 602 -0.06 3.66 20.06
C MET A 602 0.32 4.22 21.43
N LYS A 603 -0.11 3.58 22.53
CA LYS A 603 0.17 4.07 23.87
C LYS A 603 1.66 3.94 24.22
N GLU A 604 2.26 2.77 23.96
CA GLU A 604 3.67 2.50 24.24
C GLU A 604 4.57 3.43 23.40
N ALA A 605 4.23 3.58 22.12
CA ALA A 605 4.90 4.53 21.24
C ALA A 605 4.79 5.97 21.78
N TYR A 606 3.58 6.42 22.13
CA TYR A 606 3.38 7.78 22.65
C TYR A 606 4.20 8.05 23.92
N ASP A 607 4.23 7.10 24.86
CA ASP A 607 5.00 7.22 26.10
C ASP A 607 6.52 7.28 25.79
N ALA A 608 7.01 6.44 24.87
CA ALA A 608 8.40 6.45 24.40
C ALA A 608 8.78 7.77 23.71
N TRP A 609 7.90 8.31 22.86
CA TRP A 609 8.09 9.61 22.22
C TRP A 609 8.16 10.75 23.25
N CYS A 610 7.25 10.78 24.23
CA CYS A 610 7.27 11.79 25.29
C CYS A 610 8.58 11.76 26.08
N GLN A 611 9.04 10.57 26.46
CA GLN A 611 10.31 10.40 27.15
C GLN A 611 11.51 10.82 26.29
N ALA A 612 11.54 10.43 25.01
CA ALA A 612 12.60 10.83 24.08
C ALA A 612 12.69 12.35 23.90
N ILE A 613 11.54 13.03 23.83
CA ILE A 613 11.45 14.50 23.75
C ILE A 613 12.02 15.15 25.02
N ALA A 614 11.69 14.60 26.19
CA ALA A 614 12.20 15.05 27.48
C ALA A 614 13.73 14.93 27.58
N GLU A 615 14.26 13.74 27.29
CA GLU A 615 15.70 13.46 27.32
C GLU A 615 16.48 14.29 26.28
N ALA A 616 15.84 14.63 25.16
CA ALA A 616 16.41 15.52 24.15
C ALA A 616 16.43 17.01 24.55
N GLY A 617 15.83 17.37 25.69
CA GLY A 617 15.68 18.76 26.13
C GLY A 617 14.74 19.57 25.21
N LEU A 618 13.80 18.90 24.53
CA LEU A 618 12.83 19.51 23.62
C LEU A 618 11.42 19.58 24.20
N GLU A 619 11.26 19.21 25.47
CA GLU A 619 10.02 19.35 26.24
C GLU A 619 9.42 20.76 26.17
N TRP A 620 10.25 21.80 26.18
CA TRP A 620 9.79 23.18 26.04
C TRP A 620 9.17 23.43 24.65
N LYS A 621 9.75 22.87 23.59
CA LYS A 621 9.28 23.00 22.21
C LYS A 621 7.98 22.23 22.02
N TYR A 622 7.92 21.02 22.57
CA TYR A 622 6.71 20.20 22.57
C TYR A 622 5.58 20.85 23.39
N ARG A 623 5.85 21.32 24.61
CA ARG A 623 4.88 22.05 25.43
C ARG A 623 4.42 23.35 24.77
N ARG A 624 5.33 24.11 24.17
CA ARG A 624 4.96 25.31 23.41
C ARG A 624 4.04 24.95 22.24
N GLN A 625 4.33 23.88 21.50
CA GLN A 625 3.46 23.40 20.44
C GLN A 625 2.08 22.94 20.95
N GLU A 626 2.02 22.17 22.04
CA GLU A 626 0.77 21.76 22.71
C GLU A 626 -0.03 22.94 23.29
N GLN A 627 0.66 24.01 23.71
CA GLN A 627 0.09 25.27 24.18
C GLN A 627 -0.25 26.25 23.06
N GLY A 628 0.09 25.92 21.81
CA GLY A 628 -0.28 26.71 20.65
C GLY A 628 0.75 27.76 20.20
N GLU A 629 2.07 27.49 20.23
CA GLU A 629 3.15 28.44 19.88
C GLU A 629 2.98 29.16 18.53
N TRP A 630 2.30 28.54 17.56
CA TRP A 630 1.97 29.14 16.26
C TRP A 630 0.62 29.85 16.24
N ASN A 631 -0.03 30.06 17.39
CA ASN A 631 -1.15 30.98 17.48
C ASN A 631 -0.62 32.42 17.35
N ILE A 632 -0.21 32.80 16.14
CA ILE A 632 -0.08 34.20 15.72
C ILE A 632 -1.48 34.89 15.72
N VAL A 633 -2.53 34.10 15.99
CA VAL A 633 -3.91 34.52 16.22
C VAL A 633 -4.21 34.76 17.71
N ASP A 634 -3.30 34.42 18.63
CA ASP A 634 -3.52 34.62 20.06
C ASP A 634 -2.22 34.97 20.80
N THR A 635 -1.98 36.27 20.96
CA THR A 635 -1.18 36.78 22.07
C THR A 635 -1.99 37.86 22.75
N ASP A 636 -2.48 37.56 23.95
CA ASP A 636 -1.94 38.26 25.10
C ASP A 636 -1.88 37.35 26.33
N ARG A 637 -0.69 37.32 26.93
CA ARG A 637 -0.45 36.70 28.23
C ARG A 637 -1.09 37.57 29.33
N GLU A 638 -1.79 36.90 30.23
CA GLU A 638 -2.03 37.19 31.66
C GLU A 638 -3.00 38.30 32.14
N GLU A 639 -3.57 39.18 31.32
CA GLU A 639 -4.61 40.12 31.82
C GLU A 639 -6.04 39.78 31.34
N ILE A 640 -6.56 38.61 31.73
CA ILE A 640 -7.90 38.16 31.33
C ILE A 640 -8.99 38.76 32.25
N ARG A 641 -9.56 39.89 31.81
CA ARG A 641 -11.00 40.20 31.87
C ARG A 641 -11.46 40.92 30.59
N GLY A 642 -12.07 40.18 29.66
CA GLY A 642 -13.01 40.75 28.66
C GLY A 642 -12.79 40.34 27.18
N PRO A 643 -13.83 40.33 26.32
CA PRO A 643 -13.83 39.64 25.03
C PRO A 643 -13.73 40.56 23.77
N ARG A 644 -13.25 40.02 22.63
CA ARG A 644 -13.52 40.44 21.22
C ARG A 644 -12.59 41.39 20.41
N GLY A 645 -11.31 41.63 20.75
CA GLY A 645 -10.52 42.66 20.04
C GLY A 645 -10.02 42.36 18.61
N TRP A 646 -9.31 41.26 18.37
CA TRP A 646 -8.54 41.08 17.13
C TRP A 646 -9.41 40.65 15.92
N TYR A 647 -10.36 39.75 16.15
CA TYR A 647 -11.26 39.23 15.11
C TYR A 647 -12.23 40.30 14.59
N GLU A 648 -12.72 41.21 15.44
CA GLU A 648 -13.60 42.33 15.03
C GLU A 648 -12.85 43.38 14.20
N THR A 649 -11.54 43.57 14.46
CA THR A 649 -10.71 44.53 13.73
C THR A 649 -10.51 44.09 12.28
N VAL A 650 -10.22 42.81 12.03
CA VAL A 650 -10.11 42.24 10.66
C VAL A 650 -11.46 42.23 9.94
N ARG A 651 -12.57 42.00 10.67
CA ARG A 651 -13.94 42.01 10.10
C ARG A 651 -14.47 43.40 9.74
N SER A 652 -13.92 44.46 10.33
CA SER A 652 -14.40 45.84 10.17
C SER A 652 -13.99 46.52 8.85
N GLY A 653 -13.18 45.87 8.01
CA GLY A 653 -12.79 46.39 6.70
C GLY A 653 -11.79 47.56 6.71
N ASN A 654 -11.35 48.04 7.87
CA ASN A 654 -10.28 49.04 7.98
C ASN A 654 -8.90 48.36 7.91
N LEU A 655 -8.41 48.08 6.70
CA LEU A 655 -7.10 47.47 6.46
C LEU A 655 -6.16 48.46 5.75
N ASP A 656 -5.22 49.03 6.49
CA ASP A 656 -3.93 49.46 5.94
C ASP A 656 -2.94 48.28 6.12
N ARG A 657 -2.30 47.85 5.03
CA ARG A 657 -1.37 46.71 4.97
C ARG A 657 -0.19 46.86 5.95
N LYS A 658 0.12 48.08 6.39
CA LYS A 658 1.26 48.38 7.27
C LYS A 658 1.00 48.19 8.76
N THR A 659 -0.25 48.14 9.22
CA THR A 659 -0.59 48.18 10.65
C THR A 659 -0.79 46.81 11.30
N LEU A 660 -0.84 45.73 10.51
CA LEU A 660 -1.05 44.35 10.98
C LEU A 660 0.23 43.54 11.17
N LEU A 661 1.39 44.12 10.83
CA LEU A 661 2.68 43.51 11.09
C LEU A 661 3.22 44.08 12.41
N PRO A 662 3.66 43.24 13.36
CA PRO A 662 4.41 43.74 14.51
C PRO A 662 5.54 44.65 13.99
N LYS A 663 5.72 45.84 14.59
CA LYS A 663 6.94 46.62 14.38
C LYS A 663 8.12 45.73 14.73
N GLU A 664 9.04 45.55 13.78
CA GLU A 664 10.33 44.85 13.88
C GLU A 664 10.56 44.15 15.22
N SER A 665 10.14 42.88 15.34
CA SER A 665 10.55 42.07 16.47
C SER A 665 11.92 41.47 16.14
N VAL A 666 12.96 41.94 16.81
CA VAL A 666 14.24 41.24 16.88
C VAL A 666 13.99 39.96 17.65
N ASP A 667 14.16 38.80 17.02
CA ASP A 667 14.25 37.56 17.78
C ASP A 667 15.52 37.59 18.64
N ASP A 668 15.57 36.83 19.74
CA ASP A 668 16.73 36.78 20.67
C ASP A 668 18.07 36.39 20.00
N GLN A 669 18.10 36.22 18.67
CA GLN A 669 19.18 35.59 17.89
C GLN A 669 19.51 36.32 16.57
N GLY A 670 18.98 37.52 16.33
CA GLY A 670 19.48 38.45 15.31
C GLY A 670 18.82 38.41 13.93
N PHE A 671 17.67 37.75 13.75
CA PHE A 671 16.87 37.92 12.52
C PHE A 671 15.89 39.10 12.70
N THR A 672 16.12 40.18 11.97
CA THR A 672 15.13 41.27 11.80
C THR A 672 14.14 40.86 10.72
N THR A 673 13.01 40.27 11.10
CA THR A 673 11.90 40.01 10.16
C THR A 673 10.76 40.98 10.42
N SER A 674 10.18 41.54 9.35
CA SER A 674 8.98 42.40 9.44
C SER A 674 7.73 41.66 9.92
N SER A 675 7.71 40.32 9.88
CA SER A 675 6.59 39.47 10.27
C SER A 675 7.06 38.11 10.82
N PRO A 676 6.40 37.53 11.83
CA PRO A 676 6.61 36.12 12.21
C PRO A 676 6.40 35.13 11.05
N LEU A 677 5.59 35.49 10.04
CA LEU A 677 5.34 34.67 8.85
C LEU A 677 6.54 34.64 7.88
N ASP A 678 7.46 35.61 7.99
CA ASP A 678 8.67 35.69 7.17
C ASP A 678 9.83 34.86 7.73
N ARG A 679 9.71 34.40 8.99
CA ARG A 679 10.74 33.59 9.64
C ARG A 679 11.09 32.38 8.76
N PRO A 680 12.39 32.13 8.50
CA PRO A 680 12.81 30.95 7.76
C PRO A 680 12.36 29.67 8.48
N LEU A 681 11.74 28.75 7.72
CA LEU A 681 11.23 27.47 8.20
C LEU A 681 12.22 26.35 7.83
N PRO A 682 12.21 25.21 8.55
CA PRO A 682 13.14 24.10 8.29
C PRO A 682 13.11 23.59 6.85
N TRP A 683 11.94 23.60 6.22
CA TRP A 683 11.74 23.15 4.85
C TRP A 683 11.95 24.21 3.77
N ASP A 684 12.23 25.49 4.10
CA ASP A 684 12.31 26.59 3.09
C ASP A 684 13.45 26.42 2.07
N HIS A 685 14.39 25.51 2.33
CA HIS A 685 15.46 25.11 1.42
C HIS A 685 15.00 24.09 0.35
N ILE A 686 13.78 23.59 0.44
CA ILE A 686 13.14 22.78 -0.60
C ILE A 686 12.29 23.69 -1.49
N ASP A 687 12.39 23.53 -2.80
CA ASP A 687 11.56 24.25 -3.75
C ASP A 687 10.49 23.32 -4.31
N THR A 688 9.28 23.45 -3.77
CA THR A 688 8.07 22.74 -4.24
C THR A 688 7.36 23.47 -5.39
N GLY A 689 7.85 24.67 -5.76
CA GLY A 689 7.24 25.59 -6.71
C GLY A 689 6.25 26.57 -6.08
N LEU A 690 5.88 26.38 -4.81
CA LEU A 690 4.94 27.28 -4.12
C LEU A 690 5.65 28.53 -3.61
N ASP A 691 5.08 29.70 -3.92
CA ASP A 691 5.56 30.96 -3.35
C ASP A 691 5.11 31.12 -1.89
N LYS A 692 6.05 31.48 -1.01
CA LYS A 692 5.75 31.69 0.42
C LYS A 692 4.89 32.93 0.64
N GLY A 693 4.99 33.95 -0.22
CA GLY A 693 4.08 35.10 -0.24
C GLY A 693 2.64 34.67 -0.50
N TRP A 694 2.42 33.84 -1.53
CA TRP A 694 1.11 33.28 -1.85
C TRP A 694 0.50 32.47 -0.69
N LEU A 695 1.29 31.67 0.02
CA LEU A 695 0.80 30.92 1.20
C LEU A 695 0.29 31.86 2.31
N ARG A 696 0.95 33.01 2.50
CA ARG A 696 0.50 34.04 3.46
C ARG A 696 -0.80 34.70 2.99
N ASP A 697 -0.88 35.05 1.72
CA ASP A 697 -2.10 35.64 1.15
C ASP A 697 -3.29 34.68 1.26
N GLU A 698 -3.07 33.37 1.05
CA GLU A 698 -4.10 32.36 1.25
C GLU A 698 -4.51 32.18 2.72
N LEU A 699 -3.58 32.28 3.67
CA LEU A 699 -3.92 32.31 5.09
C LEU A 699 -4.80 33.51 5.41
N MET A 700 -4.46 34.69 4.89
CA MET A 700 -5.27 35.90 5.11
C MET A 700 -6.67 35.76 4.51
N ARG A 701 -6.78 35.21 3.30
CA ARG A 701 -8.10 34.89 2.69
C ARG A 701 -8.90 33.91 3.53
N ALA A 702 -8.25 32.93 4.17
CA ALA A 702 -8.94 32.01 5.06
C ALA A 702 -9.54 32.73 6.28
N LEU A 703 -8.77 33.62 6.89
CA LEU A 703 -9.19 34.40 8.05
C LEU A 703 -10.32 35.39 7.72
N THR A 704 -10.38 35.87 6.47
CA THR A 704 -11.48 36.71 5.96
C THR A 704 -12.57 35.92 5.25
N GLU A 705 -12.62 34.58 5.41
CA GLU A 705 -13.65 33.69 4.85
C GLU A 705 -13.79 33.82 3.31
N THR A 706 -12.72 34.26 2.65
CA THR A 706 -12.67 34.53 1.21
C THR A 706 -12.23 33.28 0.46
N LEU A 707 -13.00 32.89 -0.55
CA LEU A 707 -12.69 31.74 -1.40
C LEU A 707 -11.61 32.07 -2.44
N THR A 708 -10.84 31.05 -2.80
CA THR A 708 -9.90 31.10 -3.93
C THR A 708 -10.41 30.14 -5.00
N PRO A 709 -10.72 30.64 -6.22
CA PRO A 709 -11.36 29.83 -7.25
C PRO A 709 -10.43 28.74 -7.80
N ASP A 710 -11.02 27.80 -8.54
CA ASP A 710 -10.29 26.72 -9.20
C ASP A 710 -9.52 27.26 -10.42
N CYS A 711 -8.19 27.13 -10.35
CA CYS A 711 -7.30 27.64 -11.38
C CYS A 711 -7.35 26.89 -12.72
N ALA A 712 -8.01 25.74 -12.77
CA ALA A 712 -8.19 25.00 -14.03
C ALA A 712 -9.37 25.50 -14.88
N PHE A 713 -10.36 26.15 -14.27
CA PHE A 713 -11.63 26.49 -14.93
C PHE A 713 -12.01 27.96 -14.86
N THR A 714 -11.39 28.73 -13.96
CA THR A 714 -11.71 30.14 -13.75
C THR A 714 -10.52 31.01 -14.12
N GLU A 715 -9.61 31.23 -13.18
CA GLU A 715 -8.45 32.12 -13.37
C GLU A 715 -7.25 31.58 -12.58
N CYS A 716 -6.03 31.82 -13.09
CA CYS A 716 -4.80 31.40 -12.43
C CYS A 716 -4.70 32.01 -11.02
N SER A 717 -4.47 31.16 -10.01
CA SER A 717 -4.28 31.61 -8.62
C SER A 717 -2.88 32.20 -8.36
N SER A 718 -2.00 32.19 -9.36
CA SER A 718 -0.62 32.72 -9.31
C SER A 718 0.20 32.18 -8.13
N CYS A 719 0.05 30.88 -7.83
CA CYS A 719 0.72 30.23 -6.69
C CYS A 719 2.23 29.99 -6.85
N GLY A 720 2.80 30.31 -8.01
CA GLY A 720 4.22 30.12 -8.34
C GLY A 720 4.56 28.79 -9.03
N VAL A 721 3.66 27.79 -8.97
CA VAL A 721 4.02 26.42 -9.40
C VAL A 721 4.12 26.25 -10.92
N CYS A 722 3.22 26.82 -11.71
CA CYS A 722 3.22 26.59 -13.16
C CYS A 722 4.33 27.39 -13.84
N GLY A 723 5.15 26.74 -14.68
CA GLY A 723 6.25 27.37 -15.40
C GLY A 723 7.20 26.37 -16.07
N ASP A 724 8.32 26.88 -16.62
CA ASP A 724 9.29 26.07 -17.38
C ASP A 724 9.93 24.94 -16.57
N THR A 725 10.04 25.11 -15.25
CA THR A 725 10.76 24.21 -14.36
C THR A 725 9.88 23.09 -13.81
N MET A 726 8.64 23.40 -13.44
CA MET A 726 7.70 22.48 -12.79
C MET A 726 6.62 21.93 -13.73
N GLY A 727 6.52 22.47 -14.95
CA GLY A 727 5.46 22.19 -15.90
C GLY A 727 4.19 23.01 -15.63
N ASN A 728 3.11 22.67 -16.34
CA ASN A 728 1.80 23.30 -16.20
C ASN A 728 0.75 22.25 -15.84
N ASN A 729 -0.44 22.69 -15.42
CA ASN A 729 -1.57 21.78 -15.27
C ASN A 729 -1.86 21.10 -16.62
N ILE A 730 -1.98 19.77 -16.61
CA ILE A 730 -2.45 18.97 -17.72
C ILE A 730 -3.85 18.50 -17.35
N THR A 731 -4.85 19.18 -17.90
CA THR A 731 -6.27 18.84 -17.73
C THR A 731 -6.85 18.41 -19.06
N ILE A 732 -7.37 17.18 -19.12
CA ILE A 732 -7.91 16.63 -20.36
C ILE A 732 -9.42 16.92 -20.42
N PRO A 733 -9.94 17.49 -21.53
CA PRO A 733 -11.37 17.68 -21.71
C PRO A 733 -12.15 16.37 -21.58
N ALA A 734 -13.36 16.44 -21.02
CA ALA A 734 -14.23 15.27 -20.93
C ALA A 734 -14.60 14.75 -22.33
N PRO A 735 -14.40 13.46 -22.63
CA PRO A 735 -15.03 12.82 -23.78
C PRO A 735 -16.54 12.70 -23.58
N ASP A 736 -17.27 12.43 -24.67
CA ASP A 736 -18.69 12.15 -24.61
C ASP A 736 -19.00 10.92 -23.74
N VAL A 737 -20.07 10.98 -22.97
CA VAL A 737 -20.50 9.89 -22.09
C VAL A 737 -21.32 8.88 -22.91
N PRO A 738 -20.87 7.63 -23.07
CA PRO A 738 -21.63 6.62 -23.80
C PRO A 738 -22.90 6.22 -23.04
N ALA A 739 -23.88 5.65 -23.75
CA ALA A 739 -25.07 5.09 -23.11
C ALA A 739 -24.68 3.90 -22.22
N PHE A 740 -25.25 3.82 -21.02
CA PHE A 740 -24.98 2.72 -20.10
C PHE A 740 -25.77 1.47 -20.49
N ASP A 741 -25.08 0.36 -20.76
CA ASP A 741 -25.72 -0.89 -21.20
C ASP A 741 -26.29 -1.72 -20.03
N GLY A 742 -26.22 -1.21 -18.79
CA GLY A 742 -26.62 -1.93 -17.58
C GLY A 742 -25.52 -2.84 -17.04
N LEU A 743 -25.78 -3.46 -15.88
CA LEU A 743 -24.80 -4.29 -15.18
C LEU A 743 -24.74 -5.72 -15.74
N TYR A 744 -23.53 -6.27 -15.86
CA TYR A 744 -23.33 -7.69 -16.08
C TYR A 744 -23.91 -8.51 -14.91
N ARG A 745 -24.62 -9.59 -15.22
CA ARG A 745 -25.12 -10.55 -14.24
C ARG A 745 -24.34 -11.84 -14.38
N PRO A 746 -23.57 -12.26 -13.36
CA PRO A 746 -22.79 -13.49 -13.43
C PRO A 746 -23.69 -14.69 -13.70
N SER A 747 -23.30 -15.50 -14.69
CA SER A 747 -24.06 -16.71 -15.04
C SER A 747 -24.00 -17.74 -13.92
N THR A 748 -25.16 -18.29 -13.56
CA THR A 748 -25.30 -19.42 -12.64
C THR A 748 -25.42 -20.76 -13.37
N ALA A 749 -25.31 -20.75 -14.71
CA ALA A 749 -25.41 -21.95 -15.54
C ALA A 749 -24.33 -22.97 -15.15
N SER A 750 -24.74 -24.22 -14.96
CA SER A 750 -23.84 -25.33 -14.64
C SER A 750 -23.82 -26.29 -15.83
N VAL A 751 -22.98 -25.99 -16.83
CA VAL A 751 -22.94 -26.71 -18.11
C VAL A 751 -21.96 -27.87 -18.09
N GLN A 752 -20.80 -27.68 -17.44
CA GLN A 752 -19.75 -28.68 -17.34
C GLN A 752 -19.15 -28.64 -15.93
N ARG A 753 -18.71 -29.79 -15.42
CA ARG A 753 -17.94 -29.89 -14.19
C ARG A 753 -16.61 -30.56 -14.50
N LEU A 754 -15.53 -29.85 -14.26
CA LEU A 754 -14.19 -30.38 -14.40
C LEU A 754 -13.62 -30.68 -13.02
N ARG A 755 -13.05 -31.87 -12.85
CA ARG A 755 -12.29 -32.27 -11.67
C ARG A 755 -10.82 -32.22 -12.00
N MET A 756 -10.05 -31.51 -11.18
CA MET A 756 -8.61 -31.42 -11.30
C MET A 756 -7.95 -32.01 -10.06
N THR A 757 -6.95 -32.85 -10.29
CA THR A 757 -6.02 -33.35 -9.28
C THR A 757 -4.70 -32.62 -9.45
N PHE A 758 -4.14 -32.06 -8.39
CA PHE A 758 -2.88 -31.30 -8.43
C PHE A 758 -2.00 -31.59 -7.23
N GLU A 759 -0.69 -31.41 -7.40
CA GLU A 759 0.26 -31.42 -6.29
C GLU A 759 0.61 -29.99 -5.83
N LYS A 760 1.02 -29.88 -4.57
CA LYS A 760 1.43 -28.65 -3.91
C LYS A 760 2.65 -28.94 -3.03
N ARG A 761 3.82 -28.48 -3.46
CA ARG A 761 5.14 -28.68 -2.85
C ARG A 761 5.88 -27.34 -2.68
N GLY A 762 7.09 -27.41 -2.11
CA GLY A 762 7.98 -26.25 -1.96
C GLY A 762 7.38 -25.08 -1.18
N ALA A 763 7.80 -23.86 -1.52
CA ALA A 763 7.43 -22.64 -0.81
C ALA A 763 5.91 -22.36 -0.80
N VAL A 764 5.18 -22.82 -1.83
CA VAL A 764 3.71 -22.64 -1.90
C VAL A 764 3.00 -23.39 -0.77
N ALA A 765 3.65 -24.35 -0.10
CA ALA A 765 3.16 -24.98 1.13
C ALA A 765 2.73 -23.93 2.19
N LEU A 766 3.41 -22.78 2.23
CA LEU A 766 3.16 -21.67 3.15
C LEU A 766 1.99 -20.74 2.73
N ALA A 767 1.37 -20.98 1.58
CA ALA A 767 0.12 -20.33 1.22
C ALA A 767 -1.04 -20.95 2.02
N SER A 768 -1.84 -20.09 2.66
CA SER A 768 -3.05 -20.55 3.37
C SER A 768 -4.09 -21.07 2.38
N HIS A 769 -5.12 -21.77 2.89
CA HIS A 769 -6.23 -22.23 2.05
C HIS A 769 -6.95 -21.08 1.32
N LEU A 770 -7.09 -19.93 1.98
CA LEU A 770 -7.72 -18.75 1.38
C LEU A 770 -6.85 -18.12 0.30
N ASP A 771 -5.53 -18.07 0.52
CA ASP A 771 -4.59 -17.56 -0.49
C ASP A 771 -4.56 -18.48 -1.71
N LEU A 772 -4.60 -19.79 -1.52
CA LEU A 772 -4.72 -20.76 -2.61
C LEU A 772 -6.01 -20.58 -3.41
N ALA A 773 -7.16 -20.41 -2.74
CA ALA A 773 -8.42 -20.17 -3.42
C ALA A 773 -8.41 -18.87 -4.24
N ARG A 774 -7.85 -17.78 -3.67
CA ARG A 774 -7.69 -16.49 -4.36
C ARG A 774 -6.76 -16.61 -5.57
N MET A 775 -5.65 -17.32 -5.41
CA MET A 775 -4.67 -17.57 -6.46
C MET A 775 -5.28 -18.35 -7.63
N LEU A 776 -6.04 -19.43 -7.33
CA LEU A 776 -6.75 -20.20 -8.35
C LEU A 776 -7.81 -19.36 -9.08
N ASP A 777 -8.60 -18.53 -8.38
CA ASP A 777 -9.56 -17.61 -9.03
C ASP A 777 -8.85 -16.66 -10.01
N ARG A 778 -7.76 -16.03 -9.59
CA ARG A 778 -6.96 -15.14 -10.46
C ARG A 778 -6.40 -15.88 -11.66
N LEU A 779 -5.84 -17.08 -11.44
CA LEU A 779 -5.27 -17.91 -12.49
C LEU A 779 -6.33 -18.26 -13.54
N LEU A 780 -7.50 -18.71 -13.11
CA LEU A 780 -8.60 -19.08 -14.01
C LEU A 780 -9.07 -17.88 -14.84
N ARG A 781 -9.09 -16.68 -14.25
CA ARG A 781 -9.39 -15.44 -14.98
C ARG A 781 -8.33 -15.12 -16.02
N ARG A 782 -7.04 -15.19 -15.66
CA ARG A 782 -5.92 -15.00 -16.62
C ARG A 782 -5.93 -16.04 -17.75
N ALA A 783 -6.41 -17.24 -17.47
CA ALA A 783 -6.60 -18.32 -18.45
C ALA A 783 -7.92 -18.22 -19.22
N SER A 784 -8.76 -17.22 -18.93
CA SER A 784 -10.10 -17.04 -19.52
C SER A 784 -11.00 -18.28 -19.42
N ILE A 785 -10.89 -19.02 -18.31
CA ILE A 785 -11.73 -20.20 -18.05
C ILE A 785 -13.16 -19.73 -17.69
N PRO A 786 -14.22 -20.26 -18.34
CA PRO A 786 -15.57 -19.76 -18.18
C PRO A 786 -16.24 -20.31 -16.91
N ILE A 787 -15.78 -19.86 -15.75
CA ILE A 787 -16.32 -20.26 -14.45
C ILE A 787 -17.77 -19.78 -14.28
N SER A 788 -18.58 -20.64 -13.66
CA SER A 788 -19.94 -20.37 -13.21
C SER A 788 -19.95 -19.81 -11.80
N PHE A 789 -20.97 -19.04 -11.45
CA PHE A 789 -21.08 -18.37 -10.15
C PHE A 789 -22.23 -18.93 -9.29
N THR A 790 -22.16 -18.69 -7.98
CA THR A 790 -23.29 -18.92 -7.08
C THR A 790 -24.40 -17.89 -7.32
N GLY A 791 -25.65 -18.26 -7.03
CA GLY A 791 -26.74 -17.29 -7.00
C GLY A 791 -26.69 -16.39 -5.75
N GLY A 792 -27.48 -15.32 -5.75
CA GLY A 792 -27.66 -14.45 -4.59
C GLY A 792 -26.91 -13.12 -4.66
N PHE A 793 -26.81 -12.45 -3.51
CA PHE A 793 -26.28 -11.07 -3.39
C PHE A 793 -24.75 -10.96 -3.52
N HIS A 794 -24.04 -12.07 -3.30
CA HIS A 794 -22.58 -12.17 -3.39
C HIS A 794 -22.21 -13.39 -4.26
N PRO A 795 -22.30 -13.27 -5.60
CA PRO A 795 -21.94 -14.38 -6.50
C PRO A 795 -20.46 -14.73 -6.33
N GLN A 796 -20.19 -15.94 -5.87
CA GLN A 796 -18.85 -16.50 -5.73
C GLN A 796 -18.55 -17.44 -6.90
N PRO A 797 -17.32 -17.46 -7.43
CA PRO A 797 -16.93 -18.45 -8.43
C PRO A 797 -17.10 -19.86 -7.83
N ARG A 798 -17.64 -20.80 -8.62
CA ARG A 798 -17.85 -22.19 -8.19
C ARG A 798 -16.57 -23.00 -8.33
N ILE A 799 -15.63 -22.72 -7.43
CA ILE A 799 -14.38 -23.46 -7.19
C ILE A 799 -14.58 -24.24 -5.89
N ILE A 800 -14.66 -25.56 -5.98
CA ILE A 800 -15.06 -26.44 -4.88
C ILE A 800 -13.86 -27.30 -4.51
N ASN A 801 -13.14 -26.92 -3.46
CA ASN A 801 -12.04 -27.74 -2.94
C ASN A 801 -12.59 -28.97 -2.21
N ALA A 802 -11.87 -30.08 -2.32
CA ALA A 802 -12.18 -31.31 -1.60
C ALA A 802 -12.08 -31.09 -0.07
N ALA A 803 -10.88 -30.82 0.44
CA ALA A 803 -10.67 -30.42 1.83
C ALA A 803 -9.62 -29.33 1.93
N ALA A 804 -9.72 -28.52 2.97
CA ALA A 804 -8.63 -27.65 3.37
C ALA A 804 -7.38 -28.51 3.68
N LEU A 805 -6.25 -28.12 3.11
CA LEU A 805 -4.95 -28.67 3.47
C LEU A 805 -4.47 -27.94 4.75
N PRO A 806 -3.94 -28.65 5.76
CA PRO A 806 -3.36 -28.01 6.92
C PRO A 806 -2.26 -27.03 6.52
N PHE A 807 -2.13 -25.94 7.27
CA PHE A 807 -1.15 -24.89 6.97
C PHE A 807 0.28 -25.45 7.01
N GLY A 808 1.14 -24.99 6.09
CA GLY A 808 2.52 -25.46 5.96
C GLY A 808 2.65 -26.89 5.40
N SER A 809 1.55 -27.62 5.17
CA SER A 809 1.62 -28.95 4.59
C SER A 809 1.83 -28.90 3.07
N THR A 810 2.50 -29.93 2.59
CA THR A 810 2.57 -30.27 1.16
C THR A 810 1.51 -31.31 0.82
N ALA A 811 1.25 -31.52 -0.47
CA ALA A 811 0.29 -32.51 -0.94
C ALA A 811 0.66 -33.08 -2.32
N GLY A 812 0.39 -34.37 -2.51
CA GLY A 812 0.63 -35.11 -3.75
C GLY A 812 -0.63 -35.37 -4.59
N GLY A 813 -1.80 -34.94 -4.15
CA GLY A 813 -3.07 -35.28 -4.81
C GLY A 813 -4.27 -34.51 -4.26
N GLU A 814 -4.19 -33.18 -4.29
CA GLU A 814 -5.29 -32.29 -3.98
C GLU A 814 -6.35 -32.34 -5.08
N VAL A 815 -7.63 -32.33 -4.69
CA VAL A 815 -8.74 -32.40 -5.64
C VAL A 815 -9.60 -31.16 -5.54
N VAL A 816 -9.91 -30.58 -6.70
CA VAL A 816 -10.80 -29.42 -6.82
C VAL A 816 -11.73 -29.59 -8.01
N ASP A 817 -12.99 -29.25 -7.81
CA ASP A 817 -14.00 -29.23 -8.86
C ASP A 817 -14.30 -27.79 -9.30
N PHE A 818 -14.36 -27.58 -10.60
CA PHE A 818 -14.73 -26.32 -11.24
C PHE A 818 -16.07 -26.50 -11.96
N ILE A 819 -17.02 -25.61 -11.71
CA ILE A 819 -18.28 -25.57 -12.48
C ILE A 819 -18.16 -24.50 -13.55
N LEU A 820 -18.31 -24.89 -14.81
CA LEU A 820 -18.21 -24.01 -15.96
C LEU A 820 -19.58 -23.65 -16.54
N ARG A 821 -19.69 -22.42 -17.05
CA ARG A 821 -20.90 -21.92 -17.73
C ARG A 821 -20.95 -22.28 -19.22
N HIS A 822 -19.83 -22.70 -19.80
CA HIS A 822 -19.72 -23.24 -21.16
C HIS A 822 -18.87 -24.51 -21.15
N LYS A 823 -19.04 -25.36 -22.17
CA LYS A 823 -18.10 -26.47 -22.38
C LYS A 823 -16.71 -25.92 -22.72
N PHE A 824 -15.70 -26.51 -22.12
CA PHE A 824 -14.29 -26.23 -22.34
C PHE A 824 -13.56 -27.55 -22.55
N ASP A 825 -12.64 -27.59 -23.50
CA ASP A 825 -11.85 -28.78 -23.78
C ASP A 825 -10.94 -29.12 -22.59
N VAL A 826 -10.97 -30.39 -22.16
CA VAL A 826 -10.27 -30.82 -20.95
C VAL A 826 -8.75 -30.74 -21.11
N SER A 827 -8.22 -31.13 -22.27
CA SER A 827 -6.78 -31.06 -22.55
C SER A 827 -6.30 -29.60 -22.59
N ARG A 828 -7.09 -28.71 -23.18
CA ARG A 828 -6.83 -27.26 -23.13
C ARG A 828 -6.91 -26.72 -21.71
N PHE A 829 -7.91 -27.11 -20.92
CA PHE A 829 -8.01 -26.70 -19.50
C PHE A 829 -6.75 -27.08 -18.74
N TRP A 830 -6.31 -28.33 -18.87
CA TRP A 830 -5.09 -28.82 -18.25
C TRP A 830 -3.89 -27.96 -18.64
N LYS A 831 -3.67 -27.72 -19.95
CA LYS A 831 -2.54 -26.95 -20.46
C LYS A 831 -2.55 -25.49 -19.98
N GLU A 832 -3.70 -24.83 -20.04
CA GLU A 832 -3.84 -23.41 -19.68
C GLU A 832 -3.65 -23.20 -18.17
N VAL A 833 -4.12 -24.15 -17.34
CA VAL A 833 -3.97 -24.07 -15.89
C VAL A 833 -2.54 -24.40 -15.47
N ASP A 834 -1.99 -25.53 -15.93
CA ASP A 834 -0.65 -25.99 -15.56
C ASP A 834 0.45 -25.01 -15.98
N SER A 835 0.32 -24.40 -17.16
CA SER A 835 1.26 -23.37 -17.62
C SER A 835 1.31 -22.13 -16.72
N ARG A 836 0.25 -21.84 -15.95
CA ARG A 836 0.10 -20.63 -15.13
C ARG A 836 0.17 -20.86 -13.62
N LEU A 837 0.28 -22.11 -13.17
CA LEU A 837 0.50 -22.42 -11.77
C LEU A 837 1.87 -21.89 -11.32
N PRO A 838 2.01 -21.40 -10.06
CA PRO A 838 3.30 -21.01 -9.54
C PRO A 838 4.22 -22.23 -9.35
N GLY A 839 5.53 -21.97 -9.21
CA GLY A 839 6.51 -23.00 -8.88
C GLY A 839 6.11 -23.79 -7.63
N GLY A 840 6.33 -25.11 -7.66
CA GLY A 840 5.88 -26.03 -6.60
C GLY A 840 4.43 -26.50 -6.74
N MET A 841 3.69 -26.13 -7.78
CA MET A 841 2.38 -26.70 -8.08
C MET A 841 2.35 -27.28 -9.50
N ARG A 842 1.63 -28.40 -9.66
CA ARG A 842 1.46 -29.05 -10.97
C ARG A 842 0.12 -29.76 -11.06
N VAL A 843 -0.50 -29.72 -12.23
CA VAL A 843 -1.70 -30.51 -12.52
C VAL A 843 -1.31 -31.95 -12.83
N LEU A 844 -1.82 -32.89 -12.04
CA LEU A 844 -1.60 -34.32 -12.23
C LEU A 844 -2.64 -34.91 -13.18
N GLU A 845 -3.90 -34.50 -13.04
CA GLU A 845 -5.01 -34.98 -13.86
C GLU A 845 -6.07 -33.88 -13.98
N ALA A 846 -6.72 -33.81 -15.14
CA ALA A 846 -7.96 -33.07 -15.30
C ALA A 846 -8.95 -33.91 -16.10
N LYS A 847 -10.21 -33.93 -15.70
CA LYS A 847 -11.27 -34.70 -16.36
C LYS A 847 -12.64 -34.08 -16.20
N GLU A 848 -13.55 -34.43 -17.08
CA GLU A 848 -14.97 -34.10 -16.92
C GLU A 848 -15.65 -35.12 -16.00
N VAL A 849 -16.47 -34.62 -15.08
CA VAL A 849 -17.36 -35.44 -14.24
C VAL A 849 -18.81 -34.97 -14.42
N PRO A 850 -19.82 -35.83 -14.18
CA PRO A 850 -21.21 -35.40 -14.29
C PRO A 850 -21.50 -34.16 -13.43
N VAL A 851 -22.19 -33.17 -14.01
CA VAL A 851 -22.51 -31.91 -13.30
C VAL A 851 -23.27 -32.17 -12.00
N LYS A 852 -24.17 -33.17 -12.02
CA LYS A 852 -25.00 -33.58 -10.88
C LYS A 852 -24.29 -34.52 -9.89
N SER A 853 -23.00 -34.80 -10.06
CA SER A 853 -22.25 -35.59 -9.08
C SER A 853 -22.32 -34.98 -7.69
N PRO A 854 -22.28 -35.77 -6.61
CA PRO A 854 -22.22 -35.22 -5.26
C PRO A 854 -21.04 -34.24 -5.08
N PRO A 855 -21.14 -33.23 -4.22
CA PRO A 855 -20.00 -32.39 -3.85
C PRO A 855 -18.85 -33.23 -3.29
N LEU A 856 -17.62 -32.80 -3.52
CA LEU A 856 -16.43 -33.50 -3.02
C LEU A 856 -16.50 -33.76 -1.51
N SER A 857 -16.99 -32.80 -0.73
CA SER A 857 -17.16 -32.93 0.73
C SER A 857 -18.10 -34.05 1.17
N MET A 858 -18.98 -34.57 0.30
CA MET A 858 -19.79 -35.75 0.58
C MET A 858 -19.13 -37.06 0.17
N LEU A 859 -18.22 -37.00 -0.80
CA LEU A 859 -17.53 -38.18 -1.33
C LEU A 859 -16.32 -38.56 -0.48
N MET A 860 -15.71 -37.59 0.18
CA MET A 860 -14.50 -37.78 0.96
C MET A 860 -14.76 -38.55 2.25
N ARG A 861 -13.84 -39.46 2.58
CA ARG A 861 -13.88 -40.23 3.83
C ARG A 861 -12.65 -39.99 4.69
N ALA A 862 -11.48 -40.02 4.06
CA ALA A 862 -10.22 -39.93 4.78
C ALA A 862 -9.14 -39.28 3.90
N ALA A 863 -7.99 -38.99 4.49
CA ALA A 863 -6.78 -38.66 3.77
C ALA A 863 -5.60 -39.45 4.32
N GLN A 864 -4.73 -39.87 3.41
CA GLN A 864 -3.46 -40.48 3.75
C GLN A 864 -2.41 -39.37 3.89
N TYR A 865 -1.74 -39.35 5.04
CA TYR A 865 -0.66 -38.43 5.34
C TYR A 865 0.65 -39.21 5.54
N VAL A 866 1.74 -38.56 5.16
CA VAL A 866 3.10 -38.87 5.60
C VAL A 866 3.50 -37.75 6.54
N VAL A 867 3.91 -38.09 7.75
CA VAL A 867 4.15 -37.14 8.85
C VAL A 867 5.57 -37.34 9.37
N ALA A 868 6.37 -36.29 9.29
CA ALA A 868 7.70 -36.22 9.87
C ALA A 868 7.58 -35.62 11.28
N LEU A 869 8.14 -36.33 12.25
CA LEU A 869 8.06 -35.99 13.67
C LEU A 869 9.46 -35.90 14.28
N ASP A 870 9.62 -35.03 15.25
CA ASP A 870 10.83 -34.87 16.06
C ASP A 870 10.48 -34.85 17.55
N ILE A 871 11.50 -34.90 18.40
CA ILE A 871 11.40 -35.02 19.84
C ILE A 871 12.28 -33.95 20.50
N GLU A 872 11.67 -33.11 21.32
CA GLU A 872 12.39 -32.19 22.21
C GLU A 872 13.33 -33.01 23.14
N ASP A 873 14.63 -32.67 23.14
CA ASP A 873 15.72 -33.21 23.98
C ASP A 873 16.60 -34.35 23.42
N ASP A 874 16.61 -34.61 22.11
CA ASP A 874 17.49 -35.60 21.43
C ASP A 874 17.43 -37.03 22.03
N ALA A 875 16.36 -37.36 22.75
CA ALA A 875 16.22 -38.65 23.42
C ALA A 875 16.03 -39.80 22.40
N PRO A 876 16.80 -40.91 22.50
CA PRO A 876 16.61 -42.07 21.64
C PRO A 876 15.17 -42.59 21.73
N THR A 877 14.52 -42.76 20.60
CA THR A 877 13.11 -43.18 20.54
C THR A 877 12.90 -44.27 19.51
N ASP A 878 12.24 -45.35 19.93
CA ASP A 878 11.76 -46.39 19.02
C ASP A 878 10.38 -45.99 18.49
N TRP A 879 10.35 -45.50 17.25
CA TRP A 879 9.11 -45.14 16.58
C TRP A 879 8.15 -46.33 16.39
N SER A 880 8.66 -47.57 16.41
CA SER A 880 7.84 -48.78 16.35
C SER A 880 7.01 -48.96 17.62
N GLU A 881 7.60 -48.65 18.77
CA GLU A 881 6.92 -48.67 20.06
C GLU A 881 5.83 -47.58 20.10
N VAL A 882 6.16 -46.35 19.68
CA VAL A 882 5.21 -45.23 19.63
C VAL A 882 3.99 -45.57 18.75
N VAL A 883 4.22 -46.09 17.55
CA VAL A 883 3.17 -46.51 16.62
C VAL A 883 2.31 -47.61 17.27
N THR A 884 2.92 -48.62 17.89
CA THR A 884 2.23 -49.73 18.55
C THR A 884 1.37 -49.25 19.71
N MET A 885 1.88 -48.33 20.53
CA MET A 885 1.15 -47.75 21.67
C MET A 885 -0.07 -46.96 21.21
N VAL A 886 0.06 -46.16 20.15
CA VAL A 886 -1.07 -45.41 19.57
C VAL A 886 -2.08 -46.34 18.90
N GLN A 887 -1.63 -47.39 18.22
CA GLN A 887 -2.54 -48.39 17.63
C GLN A 887 -3.39 -49.08 18.72
N ASN A 888 -2.77 -49.42 19.85
CA ASN A 888 -3.40 -50.15 20.95
C ASN A 888 -4.09 -49.25 21.99
N SER A 889 -3.99 -47.92 21.88
CA SER A 889 -4.59 -47.00 22.83
C SER A 889 -6.13 -47.05 22.80
N GLY A 890 -6.77 -46.85 23.95
CA GLY A 890 -8.21 -46.60 24.04
C GLY A 890 -8.64 -45.24 23.45
N PRO A 891 -9.90 -44.83 23.65
CA PRO A 891 -10.37 -43.51 23.26
C PRO A 891 -9.52 -42.38 23.85
N VAL A 892 -9.00 -41.49 23.00
CA VAL A 892 -8.24 -40.31 23.42
C VAL A 892 -9.15 -39.09 23.29
N ILE A 893 -9.73 -38.65 24.41
CA ILE A 893 -10.72 -37.58 24.44
C ILE A 893 -10.02 -36.26 24.73
N VAL A 894 -10.17 -35.30 23.81
CA VAL A 894 -9.67 -33.94 23.97
C VAL A 894 -10.85 -32.97 23.95
N GLU A 895 -10.86 -32.05 24.92
CA GLU A 895 -11.84 -30.98 25.00
C GLU A 895 -11.39 -29.81 24.11
N LYS A 896 -12.21 -29.44 23.13
CA LYS A 896 -11.99 -28.26 22.30
C LYS A 896 -12.93 -27.14 22.68
N VAL A 897 -12.38 -25.98 23.02
CA VAL A 897 -13.16 -24.76 23.26
C VAL A 897 -13.19 -23.96 21.96
N SER A 898 -14.37 -23.74 21.40
CA SER A 898 -14.54 -22.85 20.27
C SER A 898 -14.18 -21.40 20.64
N LYS A 899 -13.92 -20.55 19.64
CA LYS A 899 -13.72 -19.09 19.85
C LYS A 899 -14.90 -18.40 20.57
N LYS A 900 -16.07 -19.05 20.65
CA LYS A 900 -17.27 -18.57 21.36
C LYS A 900 -17.47 -19.22 22.74
N GLY A 901 -16.47 -19.95 23.24
CA GLY A 901 -16.50 -20.58 24.56
C GLY A 901 -17.25 -21.92 24.63
N HIS A 902 -17.85 -22.39 23.52
CA HIS A 902 -18.52 -23.69 23.50
C HIS A 902 -17.51 -24.82 23.56
N LYS A 903 -17.71 -25.76 24.50
CA LYS A 903 -16.86 -26.94 24.72
C LYS A 903 -17.41 -28.12 23.95
N THR A 904 -16.57 -28.77 23.16
CA THR A 904 -16.90 -30.00 22.44
C THR A 904 -15.82 -31.04 22.72
N GLU A 905 -16.22 -32.21 23.20
CA GLU A 905 -15.31 -33.35 23.37
C GLU A 905 -15.11 -34.07 22.05
N ARG A 906 -13.88 -34.53 21.81
CA ARG A 906 -13.52 -35.19 20.56
C ARG A 906 -12.60 -36.37 20.81
N ASN A 907 -12.99 -37.55 20.34
CA ASN A 907 -12.16 -38.75 20.38
C ASN A 907 -11.18 -38.78 19.20
N LEU A 908 -9.94 -38.39 19.42
CA LEU A 908 -8.90 -38.33 18.39
C LEU A 908 -8.58 -39.74 17.84
N ARG A 909 -8.48 -40.75 18.72
CA ARG A 909 -8.16 -42.13 18.32
C ARG A 909 -9.23 -42.73 17.41
N GLY A 910 -10.49 -42.37 17.63
CA GLY A 910 -11.63 -42.79 16.79
C GLY A 910 -11.60 -42.22 15.36
N MET A 911 -10.77 -41.19 15.12
CA MET A 911 -10.61 -40.56 13.80
C MET A 911 -9.32 -41.01 13.07
N LEU A 912 -8.50 -41.85 13.72
CA LEU A 912 -7.31 -42.46 13.15
C LEU A 912 -7.64 -43.87 12.65
N GLN A 913 -7.61 -44.09 11.33
CA GLN A 913 -7.92 -45.39 10.72
C GLN A 913 -6.71 -46.32 10.73
N SER A 914 -5.53 -45.79 10.43
CA SER A 914 -4.26 -46.53 10.50
C SER A 914 -3.10 -45.58 10.76
N ILE A 915 -2.02 -46.12 11.34
CA ILE A 915 -0.74 -45.47 11.57
C ILE A 915 0.36 -46.52 11.42
N ASN A 916 1.41 -46.25 10.67
CA ASN A 916 2.54 -47.17 10.43
C ASN A 916 3.85 -46.37 10.35
N ILE A 917 4.99 -47.04 10.50
CA ILE A 917 6.28 -46.47 10.10
C ILE A 917 6.28 -46.34 8.57
N ALA A 918 6.73 -45.19 8.06
CA ALA A 918 6.84 -44.98 6.63
C ALA A 918 7.99 -45.79 6.03
N THR A 919 7.74 -46.40 4.88
CA THR A 919 8.81 -46.96 4.04
C THR A 919 9.70 -45.83 3.48
N THR A 920 10.89 -46.17 2.98
CA THR A 920 11.81 -45.19 2.37
C THR A 920 11.17 -44.42 1.22
N GLU A 921 10.37 -45.10 0.39
CA GLU A 921 9.65 -44.46 -0.74
C GLU A 921 8.53 -43.54 -0.25
N GLU A 922 7.75 -43.96 0.75
CA GLU A 922 6.69 -43.13 1.33
C GLU A 922 7.24 -41.89 2.04
N ALA A 923 8.41 -41.98 2.65
CA ALA A 923 9.06 -40.88 3.36
C ALA A 923 9.65 -39.82 2.42
N ALA A 924 9.88 -40.13 1.14
CA ALA A 924 10.59 -39.27 0.20
C ALA A 924 10.02 -37.82 0.14
N PRO A 925 8.70 -37.57 0.04
CA PRO A 925 8.17 -36.20 -0.08
C PRO A 925 8.42 -35.32 1.15
N VAL A 926 8.44 -35.91 2.35
CA VAL A 926 8.72 -35.15 3.58
C VAL A 926 10.22 -34.93 3.75
N LEU A 927 11.05 -35.91 3.40
CA LEU A 927 12.51 -35.80 3.40
C LEU A 927 13.00 -34.75 2.41
N GLU A 928 12.42 -34.73 1.20
CA GLU A 928 12.69 -33.71 0.17
C GLU A 928 12.34 -32.31 0.69
N HIS A 929 11.17 -32.15 1.31
CA HIS A 929 10.72 -30.83 1.77
C HIS A 929 11.51 -30.30 2.97
N VAL A 930 11.81 -31.14 3.96
CA VAL A 930 12.58 -30.74 5.16
C VAL A 930 14.05 -30.54 4.79
N GLY A 931 14.58 -31.39 3.92
CA GLY A 931 16.00 -31.44 3.54
C GLY A 931 16.78 -32.38 4.47
N VAL A 932 17.57 -33.28 3.89
CA VAL A 932 18.31 -34.32 4.62
C VAL A 932 19.33 -33.71 5.61
N SER A 933 19.92 -32.57 5.27
CA SER A 933 20.85 -31.85 6.16
C SER A 933 20.19 -31.24 7.39
N ASN A 934 18.87 -31.04 7.36
CA ASN A 934 18.08 -30.49 8.46
C ASN A 934 17.33 -31.58 9.22
N TRP A 935 17.62 -32.86 8.94
CA TRP A 935 16.92 -33.99 9.54
C TRP A 935 17.50 -34.34 10.91
N PRO A 936 16.73 -34.22 12.02
CA PRO A 936 17.21 -34.61 13.34
C PRO A 936 17.50 -36.12 13.43
N SER A 937 18.52 -36.52 14.19
CA SER A 937 18.93 -37.93 14.30
C SER A 937 17.84 -38.86 14.87
N GLN A 938 16.98 -38.31 15.71
CA GLN A 938 15.87 -38.98 16.38
C GLN A 938 14.55 -38.87 15.63
N ALA A 939 14.50 -38.10 14.53
CA ALA A 939 13.27 -37.83 13.81
C ALA A 939 12.75 -39.10 13.11
N GLY A 940 11.43 -39.29 13.19
CA GLY A 940 10.73 -40.42 12.61
C GLY A 940 9.77 -39.99 11.53
N VAL A 941 9.50 -40.91 10.60
CA VAL A 941 8.47 -40.72 9.58
C VAL A 941 7.41 -41.80 9.73
N ILE A 942 6.17 -41.36 9.85
CA ILE A 942 5.01 -42.25 9.93
C ILE A 942 4.06 -41.99 8.76
N THR A 943 3.36 -43.03 8.31
CA THR A 943 2.19 -42.89 7.47
C THR A 943 0.94 -43.08 8.30
N CYS A 944 -0.10 -42.30 8.03
CA CYS A 944 -1.38 -42.43 8.72
C CYS A 944 -2.56 -42.14 7.81
N VAL A 945 -3.71 -42.72 8.14
CA VAL A 945 -4.98 -42.45 7.46
C VAL A 945 -5.92 -41.79 8.45
N LEU A 946 -6.23 -40.53 8.19
CA LEU A 946 -7.03 -39.67 9.08
C LEU A 946 -8.41 -39.45 8.48
N GLU A 947 -9.46 -39.62 9.28
CA GLU A 947 -10.84 -39.37 8.85
C GLU A 947 -11.08 -37.87 8.57
N LEU A 948 -11.73 -37.59 7.44
CA LEU A 948 -12.15 -36.24 7.04
C LEU A 948 -13.66 -36.12 7.25
N ARG A 949 -14.08 -35.40 8.30
CA ARG A 949 -15.49 -35.07 8.55
C ARG A 949 -15.75 -33.58 8.39
N ASN A 950 -16.98 -33.23 8.01
CA ASN A 950 -17.45 -31.84 7.97
C ASN A 950 -17.45 -31.18 9.36
N GLU A 951 -17.58 -31.96 10.45
CA GLU A 951 -17.53 -31.48 11.85
C GLU A 951 -16.10 -31.40 12.43
N GLY A 952 -15.09 -31.48 11.56
CA GLY A 952 -13.67 -31.38 11.89
C GLY A 952 -12.91 -32.61 11.42
N ALA A 953 -11.81 -32.41 10.69
CA ALA A 953 -10.83 -33.45 10.37
C ALA A 953 -9.78 -33.56 11.48
N LEU A 954 -9.21 -34.75 11.70
CA LEU A 954 -8.03 -34.88 12.56
C LEU A 954 -6.85 -34.28 11.77
N SER A 955 -6.22 -33.22 12.28
CA SER A 955 -5.05 -32.62 11.64
C SER A 955 -3.78 -33.37 12.04
N PRO A 956 -2.68 -33.24 11.28
CA PRO A 956 -1.37 -33.71 11.70
C PRO A 956 -0.95 -33.17 13.08
N ASP A 957 -1.26 -31.92 13.41
CA ASP A 957 -0.98 -31.37 14.75
C ASP A 957 -1.77 -32.10 15.85
N ALA A 958 -3.05 -32.37 15.61
CA ALA A 958 -3.87 -33.13 16.57
C ALA A 958 -3.44 -34.60 16.67
N LEU A 959 -2.82 -35.16 15.62
CA LEU A 959 -2.16 -36.47 15.70
C LEU A 959 -0.95 -36.42 16.65
N VAL A 960 -0.16 -35.34 16.61
CA VAL A 960 0.96 -35.14 17.54
C VAL A 960 0.47 -34.96 18.97
N ASP A 961 -0.59 -34.17 19.20
CA ASP A 961 -1.23 -34.06 20.51
C ASP A 961 -1.67 -35.45 21.04
N MET A 962 -2.25 -36.28 20.17
CA MET A 962 -2.65 -37.63 20.53
C MET A 962 -1.44 -38.52 20.89
N ILE A 963 -0.34 -38.44 20.13
CA ILE A 963 0.90 -39.16 20.45
C ILE A 963 1.42 -38.72 21.83
N ASN A 964 1.49 -37.42 22.08
CA ASN A 964 1.91 -36.85 23.36
C ASN A 964 1.04 -37.38 24.52
N ILE A 965 -0.29 -37.37 24.38
CA ILE A 965 -1.21 -37.90 25.40
C ILE A 965 -1.00 -39.40 25.63
N VAL A 966 -0.91 -40.21 24.58
CA VAL A 966 -0.75 -41.68 24.68
C VAL A 966 0.59 -42.03 25.33
N MET A 967 1.65 -41.31 24.99
CA MET A 967 2.98 -41.53 25.55
C MET A 967 3.14 -40.89 26.94
N GLY A 968 2.18 -40.09 27.41
CA GLY A 968 2.25 -39.39 28.69
C GLY A 968 3.35 -38.31 28.74
N THR A 969 3.63 -37.66 27.61
CA THR A 969 4.66 -36.61 27.48
C THR A 969 4.16 -35.41 26.68
N SER A 970 4.98 -34.38 26.53
CA SER A 970 4.74 -33.25 25.62
C SER A 970 5.91 -32.99 24.67
N ARG A 971 6.77 -34.00 24.47
CA ARG A 971 8.06 -33.83 23.79
C ARG A 971 7.98 -34.03 22.27
N TYR A 972 6.93 -34.68 21.77
CA TYR A 972 6.79 -34.92 20.34
C TYR A 972 6.30 -33.66 19.63
N GLN A 973 6.95 -33.32 18.52
CA GLN A 973 6.65 -32.15 17.72
C GLN A 973 6.54 -32.49 16.23
N LEU A 974 5.65 -31.78 15.53
CA LEU A 974 5.46 -31.94 14.09
C LEU A 974 6.55 -31.17 13.34
N LEU A 975 7.45 -31.88 12.66
CA LEU A 975 8.35 -31.25 11.70
C LEU A 975 7.57 -30.86 10.45
N HIS A 976 7.00 -31.85 9.76
CA HIS A 976 6.32 -31.62 8.48
C HIS A 976 5.21 -32.63 8.22
N SER A 977 4.26 -32.25 7.38
CA SER A 977 3.24 -33.16 6.88
C SER A 977 3.01 -33.03 5.38
N HIS A 978 2.88 -34.19 4.73
CA HIS A 978 2.54 -34.33 3.33
C HIS A 978 1.25 -35.12 3.20
N ARG A 979 0.21 -34.53 2.58
CA ARG A 979 -1.01 -35.26 2.23
C ARG A 979 -0.78 -36.00 0.92
N ALA A 980 -0.51 -37.30 1.01
CA ALA A 980 -0.26 -38.14 -0.16
C ALA A 980 -1.47 -38.18 -1.10
N ARG A 981 -2.68 -38.41 -0.54
CA ARG A 981 -3.93 -38.43 -1.30
C ARG A 981 -5.16 -38.29 -0.42
N ILE A 982 -6.27 -37.90 -1.05
CA ILE A 982 -7.62 -37.95 -0.48
C ILE A 982 -8.28 -39.27 -0.88
N ILE A 983 -8.94 -39.92 0.08
CA ILE A 983 -9.67 -41.19 -0.09
C ILE A 983 -11.17 -40.89 -0.18
N PHE A 984 -11.78 -41.28 -1.30
CA PHE A 984 -13.22 -41.15 -1.56
C PHE A 984 -13.95 -42.48 -1.29
N ALA A 985 -15.27 -42.44 -1.05
CA ALA A 985 -16.10 -43.64 -0.87
C ALA A 985 -16.16 -44.50 -2.15
N GLU A 986 -16.20 -45.84 -1.99
CA GLU A 986 -16.24 -46.79 -3.10
C GLU A 986 -17.46 -46.55 -4.02
N GLY A 987 -17.22 -46.42 -5.32
CA GLY A 987 -18.21 -46.11 -6.35
C GLY A 987 -17.79 -45.02 -7.35
N ASP A 988 -16.74 -44.25 -7.04
CA ASP A 988 -16.08 -43.30 -7.96
C ASP A 988 -14.62 -43.78 -8.12
N THR A 989 -14.41 -44.86 -8.90
CA THR A 989 -13.08 -45.38 -9.22
C THR A 989 -12.31 -44.36 -10.05
N SER A 990 -11.73 -43.40 -9.35
CA SER A 990 -10.76 -42.48 -9.89
C SER A 990 -9.65 -42.20 -8.90
N THR A 991 -8.86 -43.24 -8.69
CA THR A 991 -7.52 -43.16 -8.17
C THR A 991 -6.71 -44.28 -8.81
N VAL A 992 -5.87 -43.88 -9.76
CA VAL A 992 -4.51 -44.36 -10.08
C VAL A 992 -4.28 -45.87 -10.16
N SER A 993 -4.04 -46.33 -11.40
CA SER A 993 -2.89 -47.19 -11.72
C SER A 993 -1.65 -46.33 -11.94
#